data_AF-A0A1J8NJ31-F1
#
_entry.id   AF-A0A1J8NJ31-F1
#
_cell.length_a   1.000
_cell.length_b   1.000
_cell.length_c   1.000
_cell.angle_alpha   90.00
_cell.angle_beta   90.00
_cell.angle_gamma   90.00
#
_symmetry.space_group_name_H-M   'P 1'
#
loop_
_entity.id
_entity.type
_entity.pdbx_description
1 polymer ?
#
loop_
_entity_poly.entity_id
_entity_poly.type
_entity_poly.pdbx_seq_one_letter_code
_entity_poly.pdbx_strand_id
1 'polypeptide(L)'
;MTTEKLSLYDNFTLRGESYKAGMLLLIKYLTEQEWKLGNKFSARLDFIGEQIERLYKDYADDLKREKISSFKAANESFTNRLLKSYISILDFHTTLETPFQSLLVAERYSVWLKGRRSFETQVSFPARENDTNPKNLNIVLSEKPLVDKELLFPEYSDNDTLWLKSLAIWQQSFIIENQKELAACSIPSSLRNVPGLANLSYHECKINNAVALSYFRHAAQLPIDLLENKNTDDEQFRLTCLNLASQIRLSLKEKSDVLESTSELVILSQSILSPGKIASAKAKFFSRASDNDTQIYALKERAVKLFQYALANPETSIEDLKVKALFFTQNEQNENLFYKDFLKKWRLFDQDNKAYQYKPIRLTLLSTNNPFNVLRHFGTYPLQNKHNEFNTALLLGAVARYLNPLFQLKPKINQQNKGVESWPQLIKYMNQFEKAESFNFQLRKLIKELNFCEKVGKISANSRKSLVKMLESFFNEEIRKILGENVFQLLHALQTLLSIPSGQGVLASDERHKPQLRSFAETIIVNCLGGVSWIACKSGKDRTGGASIAADAAAVYYHQNKKFPHYQDNKSDRGNYLTLLEELFKSKHQQHVASENAPGAEGLVKSTYFLPSDLKLDVETVQLETKLARLNKPKAVKNTPTEFFNLRILNEDLQDIKDKTINVTLGTNVTEGDWERNWEVYFINGRSVKELRKNKMFESKQDLSQFIETHLLEQIEDKELKKYYIALVLYSFHQGGFPHTFSKLSMQLMNECYQQHNQNAIIGQPDMRINFSWSEDGKGIQIEEINTYKEKKSFDTSDNEVVLVEKGDYYCQTSSCISLNLSKVKNNGYKLAASIQSANINCTEELLKPVFFLKKSNLSEAFIHLLQLFLAAIKRYFDKLVKFDPVLNERWLSKANSAFFQKSTATAESEKREQQFHLLDMISPDFLIINDRMRVAST
;
A
#
# COMPACT_ATOMS: atom_id res chain seq x y z
N MET A 1 -9.32 37.73 -8.17
CA MET A 1 -8.89 36.63 -9.08
C MET A 1 -8.49 35.46 -8.21
N THR A 2 -9.15 34.32 -8.35
CA THR A 2 -9.09 33.20 -7.40
C THR A 2 -7.74 32.46 -7.45
N THR A 3 -7.17 32.23 -6.28
CA THR A 3 -5.88 31.55 -5.99
C THR A 3 -5.73 30.16 -6.63
N GLU A 4 -6.82 29.50 -7.01
CA GLU A 4 -6.79 28.19 -7.66
C GLU A 4 -6.17 28.20 -9.07
N LYS A 5 -6.36 29.27 -9.85
CA LYS A 5 -5.92 29.31 -11.26
C LYS A 5 -4.41 29.33 -11.42
N LEU A 6 -3.69 30.01 -10.52
CA LEU A 6 -2.23 30.04 -10.52
C LEU A 6 -1.65 28.65 -10.20
N SER A 7 -2.27 27.90 -9.27
CA SER A 7 -1.73 26.59 -8.83
C SER A 7 -1.72 25.50 -9.92
N LEU A 8 -2.70 25.47 -10.83
CA LEU A 8 -2.75 24.44 -11.89
C LEU A 8 -1.72 24.72 -12.98
N TYR A 9 -1.61 25.97 -13.40
CA TYR A 9 -0.67 26.40 -14.44
C TYR A 9 0.78 26.08 -14.03
N ASP A 10 1.18 26.44 -12.81
CA ASP A 10 2.53 26.22 -12.30
C ASP A 10 2.86 24.72 -12.22
N ASN A 11 1.92 23.91 -11.70
CA ASN A 11 2.11 22.47 -11.58
C ASN A 11 2.30 21.79 -12.94
N PHE A 12 1.45 22.10 -13.93
CA PHE A 12 1.57 21.49 -15.26
C PHE A 12 2.78 22.00 -16.04
N THR A 13 3.17 23.26 -15.85
CA THR A 13 4.41 23.81 -16.43
C THR A 13 5.65 23.09 -15.90
N LEU A 14 5.73 22.90 -14.58
CA LEU A 14 6.80 22.14 -13.92
C LEU A 14 6.82 20.68 -14.37
N ARG A 15 5.65 20.05 -14.50
CA ARG A 15 5.53 18.66 -14.95
C ARG A 15 5.97 18.51 -16.41
N GLY A 16 5.55 19.40 -17.29
CA GLY A 16 5.98 19.40 -18.69
C GLY A 16 7.50 19.58 -18.84
N GLU A 17 8.08 20.48 -18.06
CA GLU A 17 9.52 20.74 -18.06
C GLU A 17 10.31 19.51 -17.58
N SER A 18 9.83 18.78 -16.57
CA SER A 18 10.51 17.57 -16.10
C SER A 18 10.52 16.46 -17.16
N TYR A 19 9.42 16.30 -17.92
CA TYR A 19 9.38 15.35 -19.03
C TYR A 19 10.23 15.78 -20.23
N LYS A 20 10.32 17.09 -20.50
CA LYS A 20 11.24 17.61 -21.50
C LYS A 20 12.69 17.24 -21.15
N ALA A 21 13.11 17.52 -19.92
CA ALA A 21 14.44 17.15 -19.43
C ALA A 21 14.67 15.62 -19.48
N GLY A 22 13.66 14.82 -19.12
CA GLY A 22 13.71 13.36 -19.23
C GLY A 22 13.86 12.87 -20.67
N MET A 23 13.14 13.47 -21.63
CA MET A 23 13.22 13.12 -23.05
C MET A 23 14.61 13.44 -23.63
N LEU A 24 15.14 14.64 -23.32
CA LEU A 24 16.49 15.06 -23.75
C LEU A 24 17.57 14.15 -23.14
N LEU A 25 17.43 13.77 -21.88
CA LEU A 25 18.31 12.80 -21.23
C LEU A 25 18.24 11.44 -21.95
N LEU A 26 17.04 10.91 -22.19
CA LEU A 26 16.88 9.60 -22.82
C LEU A 26 17.60 9.55 -24.17
N ILE A 27 17.33 10.48 -25.08
CA ILE A 27 17.93 10.47 -26.42
C ILE A 27 19.47 10.63 -26.39
N LYS A 28 20.03 11.32 -25.39
CA LYS A 28 21.47 11.46 -25.23
C LYS A 28 22.14 10.11 -24.92
N TYR A 29 21.46 9.24 -24.16
CA TYR A 29 22.05 8.02 -23.60
C TYR A 29 21.64 6.71 -24.31
N LEU A 30 20.76 6.77 -25.32
CA LEU A 30 20.43 5.60 -26.12
C LEU A 30 21.65 5.09 -26.90
N THR A 31 21.88 3.79 -26.83
CA THR A 31 22.94 3.10 -27.57
C THR A 31 22.60 2.94 -29.05
N GLU A 32 23.60 2.60 -29.86
CA GLU A 32 23.41 2.41 -31.30
C GLU A 32 22.34 1.35 -31.65
N GLN A 33 22.24 0.30 -30.83
CA GLN A 33 21.27 -0.79 -31.02
C GLN A 33 19.84 -0.38 -30.63
N GLU A 34 19.71 0.65 -29.79
CA GLU A 34 18.43 1.21 -29.36
C GLU A 34 17.88 2.24 -30.38
N TRP A 35 18.66 2.63 -31.38
CA TRP A 35 18.20 3.42 -32.53
C TRP A 35 17.80 2.51 -33.69
N LYS A 36 16.74 2.84 -34.43
CA LYS A 36 16.40 2.11 -35.66
C LYS A 36 17.47 2.32 -36.74
N LEU A 37 17.79 1.27 -37.48
CA LEU A 37 18.70 1.29 -38.63
C LEU A 37 18.33 2.44 -39.60
N GLY A 38 19.29 3.31 -39.93
CA GLY A 38 19.08 4.49 -40.79
C GLY A 38 18.66 5.79 -40.07
N ASN A 39 18.38 5.74 -38.76
CA ASN A 39 18.03 6.93 -37.96
C ASN A 39 19.21 7.53 -37.18
N LYS A 40 20.37 6.87 -37.18
CA LYS A 40 21.57 7.32 -36.49
C LYS A 40 22.43 8.22 -37.40
N PHE A 41 22.38 9.53 -37.18
CA PHE A 41 23.41 10.48 -37.60
C PHE A 41 23.46 11.57 -36.52
N SER A 42 24.65 11.96 -36.05
CA SER A 42 24.82 13.01 -35.03
C SER A 42 24.04 14.30 -35.35
N ALA A 43 23.93 14.65 -36.63
CA ALA A 43 23.12 15.78 -37.12
C ALA A 43 21.58 15.65 -36.88
N ARG A 44 21.06 14.45 -36.54
CA ARG A 44 19.64 14.24 -36.21
C ARG A 44 19.34 14.36 -34.71
N LEU A 45 20.34 14.25 -33.82
CA LEU A 45 20.13 14.42 -32.38
C LEU A 45 19.80 15.87 -32.05
N ASP A 46 20.54 16.82 -32.64
CA ASP A 46 20.26 18.25 -32.49
C ASP A 46 18.86 18.58 -33.01
N PHE A 47 18.49 18.03 -34.18
CA PHE A 47 17.15 18.21 -34.75
C PHE A 47 16.03 17.61 -33.88
N ILE A 48 16.21 16.40 -33.33
CA ILE A 48 15.25 15.80 -32.40
C ILE A 48 15.17 16.64 -31.11
N GLY A 49 16.30 17.13 -30.61
CA GLY A 49 16.37 18.05 -29.46
C GLY A 49 15.59 19.34 -29.69
N GLU A 50 15.79 19.99 -30.84
CA GLU A 50 15.03 21.18 -31.24
C GLU A 50 13.53 20.92 -31.36
N GLN A 51 13.14 19.76 -31.89
CA GLN A 51 11.73 19.35 -31.94
C GLN A 51 11.14 19.19 -30.53
N ILE A 52 11.87 18.56 -29.60
CA ILE A 52 11.44 18.39 -28.21
C ILE A 52 11.22 19.75 -27.54
N GLU A 53 12.16 20.68 -27.69
CA GLU A 53 12.04 22.05 -27.16
C GLU A 53 10.87 22.80 -27.77
N ARG A 54 10.66 22.69 -29.10
CA ARG A 54 9.51 23.30 -29.78
C ARG A 54 8.18 22.75 -29.26
N LEU A 55 8.05 21.43 -29.15
CA LEU A 55 6.83 20.79 -28.63
C LEU A 55 6.51 21.21 -27.19
N TYR A 56 7.53 21.33 -26.34
CA TYR A 56 7.34 21.86 -24.98
C TYR A 56 6.92 23.33 -25.00
N LYS A 57 7.55 24.16 -25.84
CA LYS A 57 7.20 25.58 -25.97
C LYS A 57 5.75 25.75 -26.43
N ASP A 58 5.32 25.01 -27.44
CA ASP A 58 3.95 25.02 -27.93
C ASP A 58 2.97 24.59 -26.82
N TYR A 59 3.30 23.52 -26.09
CA TYR A 59 2.54 23.09 -24.92
C TYR A 59 2.45 24.19 -23.84
N ALA A 60 3.56 24.82 -23.48
CA ALA A 60 3.60 25.85 -22.44
C ALA A 60 2.84 27.12 -22.86
N ASP A 61 2.91 27.50 -24.13
CA ASP A 61 2.15 28.61 -24.69
C ASP A 61 0.66 28.28 -24.79
N ASP A 62 0.30 27.04 -25.08
CA ASP A 62 -1.08 26.54 -25.01
C ASP A 62 -1.60 26.59 -23.58
N LEU A 63 -0.82 26.16 -22.58
CA LEU A 63 -1.22 26.27 -21.17
C LEU A 63 -1.47 27.73 -20.75
N LYS A 64 -0.77 28.70 -21.35
CA LYS A 64 -0.97 30.14 -21.12
C LYS A 64 -2.19 30.69 -21.88
N ARG A 65 -2.40 30.24 -23.13
CA ARG A 65 -3.44 30.73 -24.06
C ARG A 65 -4.80 30.11 -23.78
N GLU A 66 -4.86 28.80 -23.61
CA GLU A 66 -6.02 28.14 -23.01
C GLU A 66 -6.11 28.68 -21.59
N LYS A 67 -7.14 29.47 -21.26
CA LYS A 67 -7.41 29.85 -19.88
C LYS A 67 -7.84 28.60 -19.12
N ILE A 68 -6.90 27.67 -18.85
CA ILE A 68 -7.19 26.34 -18.33
C ILE A 68 -8.05 26.50 -17.08
N SER A 69 -9.33 26.19 -17.24
CA SER A 69 -10.34 26.40 -16.22
C SER A 69 -10.48 25.18 -15.32
N SER A 70 -9.84 24.06 -15.65
CA SER A 70 -9.98 22.80 -14.93
C SER A 70 -8.75 21.90 -15.05
N PHE A 71 -8.54 21.05 -14.04
CA PHE A 71 -7.53 19.99 -14.05
C PHE A 71 -7.67 19.07 -15.28
N LYS A 72 -8.91 18.79 -15.73
CA LYS A 72 -9.16 17.88 -16.86
C LYS A 72 -8.53 18.42 -18.14
N ALA A 73 -8.75 19.69 -18.45
CA ALA A 73 -8.18 20.33 -19.64
C ALA A 73 -6.65 20.36 -19.60
N ALA A 74 -6.05 20.74 -18.46
CA ALA A 74 -4.59 20.74 -18.32
C ALA A 74 -4.00 19.33 -18.47
N ASN A 75 -4.63 18.35 -17.85
CA ASN A 75 -4.19 16.96 -17.94
C ASN A 75 -4.34 16.40 -19.36
N GLU A 76 -5.39 16.75 -20.09
CA GLU A 76 -5.57 16.36 -21.49
C GLU A 76 -4.49 16.97 -22.39
N SER A 77 -4.18 18.26 -22.22
CA SER A 77 -3.07 18.90 -22.94
C SER A 77 -1.74 18.20 -22.63
N PHE A 78 -1.47 17.93 -21.36
CA PHE A 78 -0.26 17.24 -20.93
C PHE A 78 -0.14 15.81 -21.47
N THR A 79 -1.18 14.97 -21.34
CA THR A 79 -1.11 13.57 -21.76
C THR A 79 -1.27 13.39 -23.26
N ASN A 80 -2.25 14.06 -23.88
CA ASN A 80 -2.63 13.79 -25.26
C ASN A 80 -1.88 14.65 -26.28
N ARG A 81 -1.30 15.79 -25.87
CA ARG A 81 -0.43 16.60 -26.75
C ARG A 81 1.03 16.35 -26.43
N LEU A 82 1.52 16.74 -25.26
CA LEU A 82 2.96 16.68 -24.96
C LEU A 82 3.50 15.25 -24.89
N LEU A 83 2.99 14.42 -23.97
CA LEU A 83 3.49 13.07 -23.77
C LEU A 83 3.29 12.20 -25.02
N LYS A 84 2.13 12.32 -25.68
CA LYS A 84 1.86 11.57 -26.91
C LYS A 84 2.84 11.92 -28.03
N SER A 85 3.19 13.19 -28.20
CA SER A 85 4.19 13.61 -29.20
C SER A 85 5.59 13.08 -28.87
N TYR A 86 6.02 13.13 -27.61
CA TYR A 86 7.30 12.53 -27.20
C TYR A 86 7.34 11.02 -27.43
N ILE A 87 6.27 10.30 -27.07
CA ILE A 87 6.15 8.86 -27.34
C ILE A 87 6.24 8.61 -28.84
N SER A 88 5.56 9.40 -29.68
CA SER A 88 5.62 9.28 -31.15
C SER A 88 7.04 9.47 -31.70
N ILE A 89 7.82 10.40 -31.15
CA ILE A 89 9.23 10.58 -31.53
C ILE A 89 10.03 9.32 -31.19
N LEU A 90 9.88 8.80 -29.96
CA LEU A 90 10.58 7.59 -29.55
C LEU A 90 10.16 6.37 -30.40
N ASP A 91 8.86 6.17 -30.61
CA ASP A 91 8.31 5.09 -31.44
C ASP A 91 8.85 5.16 -32.87
N PHE A 92 8.98 6.36 -33.44
CA PHE A 92 9.46 6.54 -34.80
C PHE A 92 10.96 6.26 -34.91
N HIS A 93 11.77 6.76 -33.97
CA HIS A 93 13.22 6.74 -34.10
C HIS A 93 13.95 5.58 -33.40
N THR A 94 13.36 4.96 -32.38
CA THR A 94 14.05 4.01 -31.48
C THR A 94 13.49 2.59 -31.59
N THR A 95 14.24 1.61 -31.08
CA THR A 95 13.83 0.20 -30.95
C THR A 95 13.42 -0.15 -29.51
N LEU A 96 13.16 0.86 -28.68
CA LEU A 96 12.74 0.68 -27.29
C LEU A 96 11.44 -0.14 -27.22
N GLU A 97 11.43 -1.20 -26.40
CA GLU A 97 10.27 -2.10 -26.26
C GLU A 97 9.05 -1.37 -25.67
N THR A 98 9.27 -0.47 -24.71
CA THR A 98 8.20 0.31 -24.06
C THR A 98 8.57 1.79 -23.95
N PRO A 99 8.46 2.57 -25.05
CA PRO A 99 8.92 3.96 -25.10
C PRO A 99 8.32 4.86 -24.00
N PHE A 100 7.05 4.66 -23.67
CA PHE A 100 6.41 5.34 -22.56
C PHE A 100 7.08 5.06 -21.22
N GLN A 101 7.39 3.79 -20.89
CA GLN A 101 8.06 3.45 -19.63
C GLN A 101 9.49 4.00 -19.60
N SER A 102 10.23 3.90 -20.71
CA SER A 102 11.56 4.50 -20.82
C SER A 102 11.53 6.01 -20.55
N LEU A 103 10.55 6.73 -21.11
CA LEU A 103 10.36 8.16 -20.84
C LEU A 103 10.01 8.44 -19.36
N LEU A 104 9.13 7.64 -18.75
CA LEU A 104 8.82 7.77 -17.32
C LEU A 104 10.05 7.60 -16.43
N VAL A 105 10.92 6.66 -16.80
CA VAL A 105 12.15 6.39 -16.05
C VAL A 105 13.15 7.52 -16.29
N ALA A 106 13.37 7.93 -17.54
CA ALA A 106 14.29 9.02 -17.88
C ALA A 106 13.93 10.35 -17.20
N GLU A 107 12.64 10.67 -17.07
CA GLU A 107 12.17 11.81 -16.27
C GLU A 107 12.69 11.74 -14.83
N ARG A 108 12.59 10.58 -14.18
CA ARG A 108 13.07 10.40 -12.79
C ARG A 108 14.59 10.53 -12.66
N TYR A 109 15.33 10.04 -13.65
CA TYR A 109 16.78 10.19 -13.71
C TYR A 109 17.18 11.66 -13.91
N SER A 110 16.44 12.42 -14.72
CA SER A 110 16.66 13.87 -14.88
C SER A 110 16.38 14.64 -13.58
N VAL A 111 15.34 14.26 -12.85
CA VAL A 111 15.02 14.84 -11.53
C VAL A 111 16.10 14.48 -10.52
N TRP A 112 16.64 13.26 -10.56
CA TRP A 112 17.75 12.86 -9.70
C TRP A 112 19.01 13.69 -9.98
N LEU A 113 19.41 13.85 -11.25
CA LEU A 113 20.57 14.66 -11.62
C LEU A 113 20.45 16.11 -11.14
N LYS A 114 19.25 16.70 -11.31
CA LYS A 114 18.95 18.06 -10.85
C LYS A 114 19.04 18.20 -9.32
N GLY A 115 18.73 17.13 -8.59
CA GLY A 115 18.61 17.14 -7.14
C GLY A 115 17.40 17.94 -6.64
N ARG A 116 17.15 17.85 -5.33
CA ARG A 116 16.11 18.63 -4.63
C ARG A 116 16.73 19.81 -3.91
N ARG A 117 15.95 20.88 -3.74
CA ARG A 117 16.38 22.10 -3.05
C ARG A 117 15.92 22.10 -1.60
N SER A 118 16.67 22.80 -0.75
CA SER A 118 16.20 23.11 0.60
C SER A 118 15.20 24.26 0.52
N PHE A 119 14.19 24.24 1.38
CA PHE A 119 13.20 25.31 1.43
C PHE A 119 12.60 25.43 2.83
N GLU A 120 12.00 26.60 3.09
CA GLU A 120 11.28 26.90 4.33
C GLU A 120 9.86 27.37 4.02
N THR A 121 8.94 27.11 4.95
CA THR A 121 7.55 27.56 4.88
C THR A 121 7.20 28.24 6.20
N GLN A 122 6.87 29.52 6.10
CA GLN A 122 6.36 30.31 7.22
C GLN A 122 4.88 29.98 7.41
N VAL A 123 4.48 29.64 8.64
CA VAL A 123 3.10 29.30 8.98
C VAL A 123 2.57 30.35 9.96
N SER A 124 1.56 31.10 9.52
CA SER A 124 0.85 32.07 10.36
C SER A 124 -0.50 31.50 10.78
N PHE A 125 -0.81 31.55 12.07
CA PHE A 125 -2.16 31.24 12.55
C PHE A 125 -2.97 32.52 12.78
N PRO A 126 -4.27 32.54 12.41
CA PRO A 126 -5.14 33.63 12.79
C PRO A 126 -5.29 33.71 14.32
N ALA A 127 -5.26 34.92 14.87
CA ALA A 127 -5.51 35.15 16.29
C ALA A 127 -6.94 34.69 16.65
N ARG A 128 -7.09 33.92 17.74
CA ARG A 128 -8.41 33.46 18.20
C ARG A 128 -9.11 34.58 18.98
N GLU A 129 -10.40 34.79 18.71
CA GLU A 129 -11.21 35.90 19.26
C GLU A 129 -11.29 35.95 20.81
N ASN A 130 -10.92 34.88 21.51
CA ASN A 130 -10.96 34.78 22.98
C ASN A 130 -9.59 34.62 23.65
N ASP A 131 -8.48 34.81 22.93
CA ASP A 131 -7.15 34.65 23.50
C ASP A 131 -6.71 35.93 24.23
N THR A 132 -6.69 35.90 25.57
CA THR A 132 -6.22 37.02 26.41
C THR A 132 -4.71 37.23 26.35
N ASN A 133 -3.99 36.38 25.61
CA ASN A 133 -2.56 36.52 25.35
C ASN A 133 -2.17 35.79 24.04
N PRO A 134 -2.44 36.36 22.85
CA PRO A 134 -1.98 35.76 21.60
C PRO A 134 -0.50 36.07 21.48
N LYS A 135 0.37 35.24 22.08
CA LYS A 135 1.77 35.23 21.65
C LYS A 135 1.74 34.71 20.22
N ASN A 136 1.81 35.61 19.24
CA ASN A 136 2.04 35.24 17.85
C ASN A 136 3.28 34.35 17.80
N LEU A 137 3.08 33.04 17.62
CA LEU A 137 4.15 32.09 17.46
C LEU A 137 4.66 32.21 16.03
N ASN A 138 5.94 32.53 15.87
CA ASN A 138 6.57 32.45 14.56
C ASN A 138 6.93 30.99 14.28
N ILE A 139 6.31 30.39 13.26
CA ILE A 139 6.51 28.96 12.95
C ILE A 139 7.12 28.82 11.57
N VAL A 140 8.25 28.12 11.54
CA VAL A 140 8.99 27.84 10.31
C VAL A 140 9.14 26.34 10.17
N LEU A 141 8.60 25.79 9.09
CA LEU A 141 8.85 24.42 8.68
C LEU A 141 9.97 24.43 7.65
N SER A 142 11.03 23.64 7.84
CA SER A 142 12.14 23.56 6.90
C SER A 142 12.42 22.14 6.45
N GLU A 143 12.77 21.98 5.18
CA GLU A 143 13.15 20.71 4.57
C GLU A 143 14.50 20.85 3.90
N LYS A 144 15.45 19.99 4.30
CA LYS A 144 16.81 19.96 3.78
C LYS A 144 17.11 18.58 3.19
N PRO A 145 17.15 18.43 1.85
CA PRO A 145 17.55 17.19 1.20
C PRO A 145 18.98 16.77 1.61
N LEU A 146 19.19 15.47 1.81
CA LEU A 146 20.48 14.91 2.23
C LEU A 146 20.81 13.64 1.46
N VAL A 147 22.11 13.28 1.48
CA VAL A 147 22.67 12.03 0.93
C VAL A 147 23.84 11.56 1.81
N ASP A 148 24.05 10.25 1.89
CA ASP A 148 25.29 9.69 2.46
C ASP A 148 26.30 9.41 1.34
N LYS A 149 26.92 10.49 0.83
CA LYS A 149 27.89 10.41 -0.27
C LYS A 149 29.02 9.42 0.00
N GLU A 150 29.42 9.24 1.26
CA GLU A 150 30.51 8.36 1.65
C GLU A 150 30.19 6.88 1.44
N LEU A 151 28.92 6.47 1.63
CA LEU A 151 28.46 5.12 1.30
C LEU A 151 28.02 4.97 -0.15
N LEU A 152 27.43 6.00 -0.75
CA LEU A 152 26.86 5.90 -2.10
C LEU A 152 27.90 5.96 -3.21
N PHE A 153 28.94 6.79 -3.06
CA PHE A 153 29.93 6.95 -4.12
C PHE A 153 30.67 5.65 -4.48
N PRO A 154 31.12 4.81 -3.51
CA PRO A 154 31.70 3.51 -3.83
C PRO A 154 30.75 2.58 -4.60
N GLU A 155 29.46 2.55 -4.23
CA GLU A 155 28.47 1.69 -4.90
C GLU A 155 28.21 2.12 -6.36
N TYR A 156 28.24 3.41 -6.65
CA TYR A 156 28.09 3.91 -8.02
C TYR A 156 29.38 3.83 -8.84
N SER A 157 30.53 3.68 -8.18
CA SER A 157 31.83 3.52 -8.85
C SER A 157 32.15 2.07 -9.21
N ASP A 158 31.42 1.11 -8.64
CA ASP A 158 31.57 -0.30 -8.94
C ASP A 158 30.63 -0.71 -10.10
N ASN A 159 31.24 -0.82 -11.29
CA ASN A 159 30.55 -1.18 -12.52
C ASN A 159 30.12 -2.66 -12.58
N ASP A 160 30.58 -3.50 -11.64
CA ASP A 160 30.35 -4.94 -11.65
C ASP A 160 29.19 -5.40 -10.74
N THR A 161 28.52 -4.46 -10.08
CA THR A 161 27.41 -4.74 -9.16
C THR A 161 26.18 -5.35 -9.84
N LEU A 162 25.48 -6.23 -9.11
CA LEU A 162 24.27 -6.90 -9.62
C LEU A 162 23.14 -5.91 -9.91
N TRP A 163 22.96 -4.90 -9.06
CA TRP A 163 21.90 -3.91 -9.25
C TRP A 163 22.12 -3.10 -10.53
N LEU A 164 23.35 -2.67 -10.84
CA LEU A 164 23.64 -1.89 -12.04
C LEU A 164 23.40 -2.72 -13.30
N LYS A 165 23.89 -3.96 -13.32
CA LYS A 165 23.69 -4.93 -14.42
C LYS A 165 22.22 -5.27 -14.67
N SER A 166 21.34 -5.05 -13.68
CA SER A 166 19.90 -5.28 -13.82
C SER A 166 19.15 -4.13 -14.51
N LEU A 167 19.81 -3.00 -14.78
CA LEU A 167 19.22 -1.83 -15.43
C LEU A 167 19.36 -1.88 -16.95
N ALA A 168 18.55 -1.10 -17.67
CA ALA A 168 18.72 -0.92 -19.12
C ALA A 168 20.05 -0.24 -19.45
N ILE A 169 20.60 -0.51 -20.64
CA ILE A 169 21.97 -0.10 -21.01
C ILE A 169 22.13 1.43 -20.99
N TRP A 170 21.13 2.20 -21.45
CA TRP A 170 21.15 3.66 -21.37
C TRP A 170 21.20 4.17 -19.92
N GLN A 171 20.56 3.46 -18.98
CA GLN A 171 20.59 3.82 -17.55
C GLN A 171 21.97 3.58 -16.95
N GLN A 172 22.59 2.43 -17.30
CA GLN A 172 23.94 2.11 -16.87
C GLN A 172 24.92 3.17 -17.38
N SER A 173 24.84 3.51 -18.67
CA SER A 173 25.69 4.52 -19.31
C SER A 173 25.55 5.89 -18.63
N PHE A 174 24.30 6.31 -18.34
CA PHE A 174 24.03 7.53 -17.60
C PHE A 174 24.66 7.52 -16.20
N ILE A 175 24.51 6.44 -15.43
CA ILE A 175 25.04 6.36 -14.07
C ILE A 175 26.57 6.43 -14.10
N ILE A 176 27.21 5.70 -15.01
CA ILE A 176 28.67 5.64 -15.13
C ILE A 176 29.26 7.04 -15.46
N GLU A 177 28.65 7.77 -16.40
CA GLU A 177 29.11 9.14 -16.75
C GLU A 177 28.92 10.13 -15.59
N ASN A 178 27.88 9.96 -14.77
CA ASN A 178 27.47 10.95 -13.76
C ASN A 178 27.70 10.50 -12.29
N GLN A 179 28.42 9.39 -12.04
CA GLN A 179 28.56 8.75 -10.72
C GLN A 179 28.87 9.69 -9.55
N LYS A 180 29.77 10.66 -9.76
CA LYS A 180 30.24 11.60 -8.73
C LYS A 180 29.17 12.62 -8.34
N GLU A 181 28.40 13.07 -9.34
CA GLU A 181 27.31 14.04 -9.18
C GLU A 181 26.10 13.34 -8.56
N LEU A 182 25.74 12.16 -9.07
CA LEU A 182 24.64 11.36 -8.57
C LEU A 182 24.82 10.96 -7.10
N ALA A 183 26.04 10.63 -6.65
CA ALA A 183 26.35 10.37 -5.25
C ALA A 183 26.14 11.60 -4.32
N ALA A 184 26.10 12.80 -4.89
CA ALA A 184 25.88 14.05 -4.17
C ALA A 184 24.42 14.56 -4.28
N CYS A 185 23.60 13.98 -5.16
CA CYS A 185 22.24 14.41 -5.43
C CYS A 185 21.19 13.52 -4.74
N SER A 186 20.17 14.15 -4.15
CA SER A 186 19.09 13.42 -3.49
C SER A 186 18.26 12.61 -4.49
N ILE A 187 17.99 11.35 -4.17
CA ILE A 187 17.22 10.45 -5.04
C ILE A 187 15.71 10.75 -4.91
N PRO A 188 14.95 10.93 -6.00
CA PRO A 188 13.50 11.15 -5.93
C PRO A 188 12.75 9.89 -5.50
N SER A 189 11.65 10.04 -4.75
CA SER A 189 10.82 8.94 -4.20
C SER A 189 10.37 7.85 -5.20
N SER A 190 10.32 8.18 -6.50
CA SER A 190 9.88 7.29 -7.58
C SER A 190 11.02 6.51 -8.23
N LEU A 191 12.27 6.76 -7.84
CA LEU A 191 13.45 6.07 -8.33
C LEU A 191 14.02 5.20 -7.20
N ARG A 192 13.59 3.92 -7.12
CA ARG A 192 13.99 2.99 -6.05
C ARG A 192 14.52 1.67 -6.59
N ASN A 193 15.11 1.72 -7.78
CA ASN A 193 15.93 0.66 -8.37
C ASN A 193 17.44 0.96 -8.25
N VAL A 194 17.82 2.08 -7.63
CA VAL A 194 19.21 2.47 -7.39
C VAL A 194 19.55 2.40 -5.88
N PRO A 195 20.81 2.14 -5.49
CA PRO A 195 21.27 2.21 -4.10
C PRO A 195 21.02 3.58 -3.47
N GLY A 196 20.64 3.60 -2.19
CA GLY A 196 20.43 4.83 -1.42
C GLY A 196 18.99 5.07 -0.95
N LEU A 197 18.86 5.97 0.02
CA LEU A 197 17.57 6.37 0.58
C LEU A 197 16.89 7.40 -0.33
N ALA A 198 15.86 6.98 -1.06
CA ALA A 198 15.03 7.90 -1.82
C ALA A 198 14.24 8.85 -0.92
N ASN A 199 13.99 10.08 -1.40
CA ASN A 199 13.29 11.14 -0.67
C ASN A 199 13.92 11.50 0.69
N LEU A 200 15.22 11.26 0.85
CA LEU A 200 15.94 11.54 2.09
C LEU A 200 16.05 13.05 2.35
N SER A 201 15.48 13.51 3.45
CA SER A 201 15.55 14.92 3.86
C SER A 201 15.55 15.03 5.39
N TYR A 202 16.12 16.10 5.91
CA TYR A 202 16.01 16.49 7.32
C TYR A 202 14.95 17.57 7.45
N HIS A 203 13.95 17.29 8.29
CA HIS A 203 12.82 18.16 8.55
C HIS A 203 12.97 18.80 9.94
N GLU A 204 12.68 20.11 10.04
CA GLU A 204 12.59 20.83 11.31
C GLU A 204 11.32 21.66 11.38
N CYS A 205 10.67 21.65 12.54
CA CYS A 205 9.66 22.61 12.93
C CYS A 205 10.27 23.54 13.99
N LYS A 206 10.43 24.81 13.64
CA LYS A 206 10.96 25.87 14.52
C LYS A 206 9.83 26.74 15.03
N ILE A 207 9.84 27.01 16.33
CA ILE A 207 8.89 27.89 17.00
C ILE A 207 9.69 29.01 17.67
N ASN A 208 9.47 30.25 17.25
CA ASN A 208 10.22 31.43 17.69
C ASN A 208 11.76 31.22 17.55
N ASN A 209 12.18 30.70 16.39
CA ASN A 209 13.57 30.36 16.03
C ASN A 209 14.21 29.22 16.82
N ALA A 210 13.50 28.58 17.75
CA ALA A 210 13.98 27.38 18.46
C ALA A 210 13.43 26.11 17.79
N VAL A 211 14.26 25.09 17.61
CA VAL A 211 13.84 23.78 17.07
C VAL A 211 12.94 23.10 18.09
N ALA A 212 11.65 22.95 17.75
CA ALA A 212 10.66 22.28 18.60
C ALA A 212 10.54 20.79 18.27
N LEU A 213 10.79 20.42 17.01
CA LEU A 213 10.75 19.05 16.52
C LEU A 213 11.71 18.91 15.33
N SER A 214 12.44 17.79 15.28
CA SER A 214 13.28 17.44 14.13
C SER A 214 13.24 15.94 13.84
N TYR A 215 13.37 15.56 12.56
CA TYR A 215 13.47 14.17 12.14
C TYR A 215 13.96 14.06 10.69
N PHE A 216 14.51 12.90 10.34
CA PHE A 216 14.75 12.52 8.96
C PHE A 216 13.50 11.92 8.34
N ARG A 217 13.18 12.31 7.12
CA ARG A 217 12.16 11.67 6.27
C ARG A 217 12.82 10.92 5.13
N HIS A 218 12.22 9.82 4.71
CA HIS A 218 12.69 9.06 3.55
C HIS A 218 11.58 8.13 3.00
N ALA A 219 11.80 7.55 1.82
CA ALA A 219 11.03 6.41 1.32
C ALA A 219 11.50 5.12 2.00
N ALA A 220 10.69 4.06 1.97
CA ALA A 220 11.06 2.78 2.61
C ALA A 220 12.48 2.33 2.20
N GLN A 221 13.24 1.77 3.16
CA GLN A 221 14.66 1.41 2.98
C GLN A 221 14.91 0.34 1.91
N LEU A 222 13.88 -0.40 1.51
CA LEU A 222 13.97 -1.40 0.47
C LEU A 222 13.96 -0.75 -0.92
N PRO A 223 14.85 -1.16 -1.86
CA PRO A 223 14.72 -0.83 -3.28
C PRO A 223 13.52 -1.57 -3.88
N ILE A 224 12.33 -0.99 -3.68
CA ILE A 224 11.03 -1.60 -3.99
C ILE A 224 10.89 -1.99 -5.47
N ASP A 225 11.58 -1.30 -6.37
CA ASP A 225 11.47 -1.57 -7.80
C ASP A 225 12.27 -2.84 -8.18
N LEU A 226 13.22 -3.29 -7.34
CA LEU A 226 13.89 -4.59 -7.49
C LEU A 226 13.01 -5.78 -7.07
N LEU A 227 11.91 -5.56 -6.34
CA LEU A 227 10.96 -6.62 -5.97
C LEU A 227 10.31 -7.32 -7.19
N GLU A 228 10.34 -6.67 -8.35
CA GLU A 228 9.78 -7.21 -9.59
C GLU A 228 10.71 -8.29 -10.20
N ASN A 229 11.98 -8.34 -9.79
CA ASN A 229 13.00 -9.25 -10.32
C ASN A 229 13.23 -10.46 -9.38
N LYS A 230 12.75 -11.65 -9.79
CA LYS A 230 12.76 -12.90 -9.01
C LYS A 230 14.14 -13.41 -8.54
N ASN A 231 15.24 -12.88 -9.07
CA ASN A 231 16.61 -13.30 -8.77
C ASN A 231 17.43 -12.24 -8.01
N THR A 232 16.76 -11.28 -7.35
CA THR A 232 17.44 -10.15 -6.68
C THR A 232 17.25 -10.12 -5.17
N ASP A 233 16.66 -11.14 -4.56
CA ASP A 233 16.32 -11.15 -3.12
C ASP A 233 17.52 -10.85 -2.20
N ASP A 234 18.68 -11.39 -2.55
CA ASP A 234 19.92 -11.20 -1.82
C ASP A 234 20.44 -9.77 -1.96
N GLU A 235 20.35 -9.20 -3.16
CA GLU A 235 20.72 -7.81 -3.44
C GLU A 235 19.73 -6.81 -2.81
N GLN A 236 18.43 -7.13 -2.80
CA GLN A 236 17.41 -6.37 -2.08
C GLN A 236 17.75 -6.26 -0.58
N PHE A 237 18.17 -7.37 0.03
CA PHE A 237 18.56 -7.40 1.42
C PHE A 237 19.87 -6.63 1.67
N ARG A 238 20.87 -6.78 0.79
CA ARG A 238 22.14 -6.05 0.84
C ARG A 238 21.92 -4.53 0.78
N LEU A 239 21.14 -4.06 -0.19
CA LEU A 239 20.81 -2.64 -0.36
C LEU A 239 19.93 -2.10 0.78
N THR A 240 19.06 -2.93 1.37
CA THR A 240 18.33 -2.54 2.59
C THR A 240 19.30 -2.32 3.75
N CYS A 241 20.35 -3.15 3.88
CA CYS A 241 21.40 -2.98 4.89
C CYS A 241 22.23 -1.72 4.63
N LEU A 242 22.58 -1.42 3.37
CA LEU A 242 23.25 -0.17 2.99
C LEU A 242 22.43 1.06 3.38
N ASN A 243 21.12 1.02 3.11
CA ASN A 243 20.21 2.10 3.44
C ASN A 243 20.07 2.28 4.96
N LEU A 244 20.05 1.20 5.74
CA LEU A 244 20.04 1.26 7.20
C LEU A 244 21.38 1.77 7.77
N ALA A 245 22.51 1.37 7.20
CA ALA A 245 23.82 1.90 7.54
C ALA A 245 23.90 3.42 7.33
N SER A 246 23.35 3.91 6.21
CA SER A 246 23.24 5.35 5.94
C SER A 246 22.44 6.07 7.02
N GLN A 247 21.36 5.46 7.55
CA GLN A 247 20.60 6.05 8.67
C GLN A 247 21.46 6.19 9.92
N ILE A 248 22.21 5.15 10.27
CA ILE A 248 23.06 5.15 11.46
C ILE A 248 24.16 6.22 11.32
N ARG A 249 24.85 6.26 10.19
CA ARG A 249 25.94 7.22 9.93
C ARG A 249 25.46 8.66 9.93
N LEU A 250 24.37 8.96 9.23
CA LEU A 250 23.81 10.31 9.20
C LEU A 250 23.30 10.73 10.59
N SER A 251 22.76 9.80 11.39
CA SER A 251 22.37 10.08 12.78
C SER A 251 23.59 10.45 13.64
N LEU A 252 24.69 9.72 13.49
CA LEU A 252 25.94 9.98 14.22
C LEU A 252 26.57 11.31 13.82
N LYS A 253 26.56 11.63 12.52
CA LYS A 253 27.03 12.91 12.00
C LYS A 253 26.20 14.08 12.53
N GLU A 254 24.88 13.95 12.48
CA GLU A 254 23.94 14.97 12.96
C GLU A 254 24.08 15.26 14.45
N LYS A 255 24.43 14.26 15.26
CA LYS A 255 24.57 14.41 16.71
C LYS A 255 26.00 14.57 17.19
N SER A 256 26.99 14.67 16.29
CA SER A 256 28.42 14.68 16.61
C SER A 256 28.81 15.64 17.75
N ASP A 257 28.22 16.84 17.80
CA ASP A 257 28.48 17.83 18.87
C ASP A 257 27.87 17.44 20.23
N VAL A 258 26.72 16.75 20.24
CA VAL A 258 25.99 16.33 21.46
C VAL A 258 26.58 15.04 22.04
N LEU A 259 27.20 14.21 21.19
CA LEU A 259 27.84 12.94 21.53
C LEU A 259 28.96 13.07 22.57
N GLU A 260 29.47 14.27 22.84
CA GLU A 260 30.45 14.50 23.93
C GLU A 260 29.83 14.46 25.33
N SER A 261 28.51 14.65 25.43
CA SER A 261 27.78 14.79 26.70
C SER A 261 26.83 13.63 27.02
N THR A 262 26.55 12.77 26.05
CA THR A 262 25.58 11.67 26.17
C THR A 262 26.24 10.30 26.07
N SER A 263 25.87 9.37 26.96
CA SER A 263 26.40 8.00 26.96
C SER A 263 25.67 7.03 26.01
N GLU A 264 24.50 7.42 25.50
CA GLU A 264 23.65 6.60 24.63
C GLU A 264 23.01 7.47 23.54
N LEU A 265 23.05 7.01 22.29
CA LEU A 265 22.31 7.58 21.18
C LEU A 265 21.18 6.63 20.78
N VAL A 266 19.95 7.12 20.88
CA VAL A 266 18.74 6.39 20.45
C VAL A 266 18.40 6.78 19.01
N ILE A 267 18.31 5.79 18.12
CA ILE A 267 17.94 5.99 16.72
C ILE A 267 16.63 5.25 16.45
N LEU A 268 15.57 6.01 16.17
CA LEU A 268 14.24 5.48 15.86
C LEU A 268 14.02 5.39 14.35
N SER A 269 13.80 4.19 13.83
CA SER A 269 13.38 3.92 12.46
C SER A 269 11.90 3.59 12.40
N GLN A 270 11.08 4.60 12.14
CA GLN A 270 9.62 4.50 12.13
C GLN A 270 9.07 4.27 10.71
N SER A 271 8.17 3.31 10.57
CA SER A 271 7.50 2.98 9.32
C SER A 271 5.99 3.22 9.36
N ILE A 272 5.40 3.56 8.21
CA ILE A 272 3.95 3.78 8.04
C ILE A 272 3.45 2.83 6.94
N LEU A 273 3.75 1.54 7.11
CA LEU A 273 3.41 0.43 6.21
C LEU A 273 2.25 -0.37 6.77
N SER A 274 1.42 -0.97 5.90
CA SER A 274 0.26 -1.79 6.27
C SER A 274 0.52 -3.29 6.02
N PRO A 275 1.46 -3.93 6.75
CA PRO A 275 1.74 -5.35 6.54
C PRO A 275 0.54 -6.22 6.94
N GLY A 276 0.42 -7.38 6.30
CA GLY A 276 -0.64 -8.35 6.57
C GLY A 276 -0.91 -9.28 5.39
N LYS A 277 -1.71 -10.31 5.61
CA LYS A 277 -2.07 -11.28 4.57
C LYS A 277 -2.67 -10.62 3.33
N ILE A 278 -3.44 -9.55 3.53
CA ILE A 278 -4.04 -8.79 2.42
C ILE A 278 -3.02 -7.99 1.63
N ALA A 279 -2.00 -7.39 2.26
CA ALA A 279 -0.96 -6.71 1.49
C ALA A 279 -0.21 -7.71 0.60
N SER A 280 0.08 -8.91 1.12
CA SER A 280 0.70 -9.98 0.35
C SER A 280 -0.22 -10.53 -0.74
N ALA A 281 -1.52 -10.69 -0.48
CA ALA A 281 -2.50 -11.09 -1.49
C ALA A 281 -2.68 -10.00 -2.57
N LYS A 282 -2.77 -8.72 -2.17
CA LYS A 282 -2.85 -7.57 -3.07
C LYS A 282 -1.66 -7.54 -4.03
N ALA A 283 -0.44 -7.69 -3.52
CA ALA A 283 0.76 -7.71 -4.34
C ALA A 283 0.87 -8.96 -5.22
N LYS A 284 0.36 -10.10 -4.75
CA LYS A 284 0.42 -11.37 -5.48
C LYS A 284 -0.62 -11.48 -6.60
N PHE A 285 -1.81 -10.90 -6.39
CA PHE A 285 -2.98 -11.17 -7.24
C PHE A 285 -3.60 -9.92 -7.88
N PHE A 286 -3.40 -8.72 -7.32
CA PHE A 286 -4.16 -7.52 -7.72
C PHE A 286 -3.29 -6.33 -8.13
N SER A 287 -1.98 -6.40 -7.93
CA SER A 287 -1.05 -5.30 -8.14
C SER A 287 0.37 -5.81 -8.35
N ARG A 288 1.35 -4.90 -8.48
CA ARG A 288 2.76 -5.26 -8.65
C ARG A 288 3.38 -5.73 -7.33
N ALA A 289 4.47 -6.49 -7.40
CA ALA A 289 5.24 -6.95 -6.23
C ALA A 289 5.61 -5.80 -5.27
N SER A 290 5.83 -4.61 -5.82
CA SER A 290 6.09 -3.39 -5.07
C SER A 290 5.01 -3.02 -4.05
N ASP A 291 3.75 -3.43 -4.22
CA ASP A 291 2.63 -3.18 -3.28
C ASP A 291 2.60 -4.12 -2.05
N ASN A 292 3.62 -4.97 -1.89
CA ASN A 292 3.72 -5.91 -0.76
C ASN A 292 4.30 -5.24 0.50
N ASP A 293 3.49 -4.42 1.19
CA ASP A 293 3.87 -3.78 2.47
C ASP A 293 4.38 -4.80 3.52
N THR A 294 3.96 -6.07 3.44
CA THR A 294 4.45 -7.15 4.32
C THR A 294 5.91 -7.49 4.06
N GLN A 295 6.31 -7.63 2.80
CA GLN A 295 7.69 -7.95 2.43
C GLN A 295 8.63 -6.78 2.72
N ILE A 296 8.18 -5.55 2.43
CA ILE A 296 8.91 -4.32 2.78
C ILE A 296 9.17 -4.28 4.29
N TYR A 297 8.13 -4.51 5.09
CA TYR A 297 8.24 -4.55 6.55
C TYR A 297 9.21 -5.67 7.00
N ALA A 298 9.03 -6.91 6.51
CA ALA A 298 9.84 -8.05 6.94
C ALA A 298 11.34 -7.88 6.63
N LEU A 299 11.70 -7.34 5.46
CA LEU A 299 13.08 -7.09 5.08
C LEU A 299 13.73 -5.99 5.92
N LYS A 300 13.01 -4.89 6.18
CA LYS A 300 13.45 -3.85 7.12
C LYS A 300 13.73 -4.45 8.49
N GLU A 301 12.79 -5.21 9.05
CA GLU A 301 12.94 -5.80 10.38
C GLU A 301 14.10 -6.80 10.46
N ARG A 302 14.36 -7.54 9.38
CA ARG A 302 15.52 -8.44 9.28
C ARG A 302 16.83 -7.65 9.30
N ALA A 303 16.93 -6.56 8.56
CA ALA A 303 18.12 -5.71 8.54
C ALA A 303 18.35 -5.04 9.91
N VAL A 304 17.30 -4.50 10.53
CA VAL A 304 17.39 -3.89 11.88
C VAL A 304 17.92 -4.90 12.89
N LYS A 305 17.43 -6.14 12.89
CA LYS A 305 17.91 -7.19 13.79
C LYS A 305 19.39 -7.52 13.59
N LEU A 306 19.85 -7.57 12.33
CA LEU A 306 21.27 -7.81 12.02
C LEU A 306 22.15 -6.69 12.58
N PHE A 307 21.79 -5.43 12.34
CA PHE A 307 22.56 -4.29 12.89
C PHE A 307 22.49 -4.22 14.41
N GLN A 308 21.32 -4.43 15.02
CA GLN A 308 21.17 -4.48 16.48
C GLN A 308 22.09 -5.54 17.10
N TYR A 309 22.11 -6.75 16.52
CA TYR A 309 22.97 -7.83 16.99
C TYR A 309 24.45 -7.49 16.82
N ALA A 310 24.83 -6.98 15.64
CA ALA A 310 26.22 -6.63 15.34
C ALA A 310 26.76 -5.52 16.25
N LEU A 311 25.96 -4.48 16.51
CA LEU A 311 26.30 -3.38 17.42
C LEU A 311 26.44 -3.84 18.88
N ALA A 312 25.62 -4.79 19.31
CA ALA A 312 25.67 -5.32 20.66
C ALA A 312 26.82 -6.33 20.86
N ASN A 313 27.26 -7.02 19.80
CA ASN A 313 28.20 -8.15 19.87
C ASN A 313 29.32 -8.06 18.81
N PRO A 314 30.11 -6.96 18.75
CA PRO A 314 31.09 -6.74 17.69
C PRO A 314 32.21 -7.79 17.64
N GLU A 315 32.58 -8.37 18.79
CA GLU A 315 33.65 -9.38 18.91
C GLU A 315 33.15 -10.82 18.71
N THR A 316 31.87 -11.03 18.41
CA THR A 316 31.33 -12.37 18.13
C THR A 316 31.60 -12.76 16.68
N SER A 317 32.00 -14.02 16.46
CA SER A 317 32.23 -14.57 15.12
C SER A 317 30.93 -14.64 14.31
N ILE A 318 31.00 -14.34 13.02
CA ILE A 318 29.87 -14.51 12.11
C ILE A 318 29.79 -16.00 11.75
N GLU A 319 28.75 -16.69 12.19
CA GLU A 319 28.49 -18.10 11.82
C GLU A 319 27.53 -18.24 10.63
N ASP A 320 26.71 -17.22 10.37
CA ASP A 320 25.73 -17.22 9.28
C ASP A 320 26.44 -17.15 7.92
N LEU A 321 26.50 -18.30 7.22
CA LEU A 321 27.10 -18.42 5.89
C LEU A 321 26.46 -17.49 4.86
N LYS A 322 25.16 -17.17 5.01
CA LYS A 322 24.47 -16.26 4.10
C LYS A 322 24.91 -14.82 4.32
N VAL A 323 25.12 -14.41 5.57
CA VAL A 323 25.71 -13.09 5.89
C VAL A 323 27.13 -13.01 5.33
N LYS A 324 27.95 -14.06 5.49
CA LYS A 324 29.30 -14.10 4.90
C LYS A 324 29.27 -13.94 3.37
N ALA A 325 28.44 -14.74 2.69
CA ALA A 325 28.33 -14.71 1.23
C ALA A 325 27.84 -13.38 0.67
N LEU A 326 26.98 -12.67 1.41
CA LEU A 326 26.37 -11.42 0.96
C LEU A 326 27.28 -10.19 1.09
N PHE A 327 28.12 -10.14 2.13
CA PHE A 327 28.83 -8.91 2.49
C PHE A 327 30.35 -9.01 2.37
N PHE A 328 30.89 -10.20 2.14
CA PHE A 328 32.33 -10.45 2.09
C PHE A 328 32.71 -11.18 0.81
N THR A 329 33.85 -10.81 0.24
CA THR A 329 34.43 -11.46 -0.93
C THR A 329 34.85 -12.90 -0.61
N GLN A 330 35.01 -13.75 -1.63
CA GLN A 330 35.46 -15.14 -1.43
C GLN A 330 36.80 -15.22 -0.68
N ASN A 331 37.70 -14.26 -0.91
CA ASN A 331 38.99 -14.21 -0.20
C ASN A 331 38.80 -13.90 1.29
N GLU A 332 37.95 -12.92 1.63
CA GLU A 332 37.65 -12.55 3.02
C GLU A 332 36.91 -13.66 3.77
N GLN A 333 36.12 -14.48 3.08
CA GLN A 333 35.40 -15.61 3.70
C GLN A 333 36.32 -16.72 4.23
N ASN A 334 37.58 -16.77 3.77
CA ASN A 334 38.60 -17.69 4.27
C ASN A 334 39.19 -17.25 5.63
N GLU A 335 38.90 -16.01 6.06
CA GLU A 335 39.34 -15.48 7.35
C GLU A 335 38.29 -15.71 8.45
N ASN A 336 38.71 -15.58 9.71
CA ASN A 336 37.81 -15.55 10.85
C ASN A 336 37.10 -14.19 10.92
N LEU A 337 35.91 -14.11 10.32
CA LEU A 337 35.09 -12.90 10.27
C LEU A 337 34.27 -12.70 11.55
N PHE A 338 34.28 -11.47 12.08
CA PHE A 338 33.52 -11.03 13.25
C PHE A 338 32.50 -9.94 12.88
N TYR A 339 31.51 -9.68 13.74
CA TYR A 339 30.51 -8.64 13.47
C TYR A 339 31.09 -7.22 13.39
N LYS A 340 32.22 -6.94 14.04
CA LYS A 340 32.97 -5.69 13.81
C LYS A 340 33.41 -5.54 12.36
N ASP A 341 33.73 -6.63 11.65
CA ASP A 341 34.13 -6.58 10.24
C ASP A 341 32.94 -6.30 9.33
N PHE A 342 31.74 -6.81 9.69
CA PHE A 342 30.50 -6.41 9.05
C PHE A 342 30.23 -4.90 9.25
N LEU A 343 30.41 -4.38 10.46
CA LEU A 343 30.25 -2.95 10.74
C LEU A 343 31.29 -2.07 10.00
N LYS A 344 32.51 -2.59 9.77
CA LYS A 344 33.54 -1.91 8.96
C LYS A 344 33.14 -1.77 7.49
N LYS A 345 32.47 -2.76 6.89
CA LYS A 345 31.94 -2.64 5.51
C LYS A 345 31.06 -1.41 5.34
N TRP A 346 30.41 -0.99 6.41
CA TRP A 346 29.53 0.16 6.46
C TRP A 346 30.18 1.42 7.04
N ARG A 347 31.49 1.44 7.26
CA ARG A 347 32.21 2.56 7.90
C ARG A 347 31.56 2.99 9.23
N LEU A 348 31.23 2.00 10.07
CA LEU A 348 30.71 2.24 11.42
C LEU A 348 31.75 1.96 12.50
N PHE A 349 32.81 1.20 12.19
CA PHE A 349 33.80 0.72 13.14
C PHE A 349 35.22 1.02 12.64
N ASP A 350 36.10 1.51 13.52
CA ASP A 350 37.47 1.91 13.22
C ASP A 350 38.48 0.89 13.79
N GLN A 351 39.50 0.52 13.01
CA GLN A 351 40.53 -0.45 13.39
C GLN A 351 41.56 0.13 14.37
N ASP A 352 41.93 1.41 14.22
CA ASP A 352 43.07 1.98 14.93
C ASP A 352 42.80 2.19 16.43
N ASN A 353 41.53 2.46 16.78
CA ASN A 353 41.13 2.78 18.15
C ASN A 353 40.32 1.67 18.85
N LYS A 354 40.11 0.50 18.21
CA LYS A 354 39.21 -0.58 18.70
C LYS A 354 37.84 -0.04 19.16
N ALA A 355 37.36 1.00 18.50
CA ALA A 355 36.15 1.72 18.87
C ALA A 355 35.32 2.00 17.61
N TYR A 356 34.07 2.37 17.83
CA TYR A 356 33.27 2.95 16.75
C TYR A 356 34.02 4.17 16.18
N GLN A 357 33.86 4.43 14.87
CA GLN A 357 34.45 5.63 14.23
C GLN A 357 34.01 6.94 14.94
N TYR A 358 32.93 6.85 15.71
CA TYR A 358 32.38 7.88 16.57
C TYR A 358 32.62 7.44 18.03
N LYS A 359 33.04 8.35 18.94
CA LYS A 359 33.38 8.13 20.38
C LYS A 359 32.54 7.04 21.07
N PRO A 360 33.03 6.36 22.14
CA PRO A 360 32.35 5.20 22.72
C PRO A 360 30.96 5.56 23.27
N ILE A 361 29.94 5.30 22.46
CA ILE A 361 28.54 5.64 22.73
C ILE A 361 27.72 4.40 22.49
N ARG A 362 26.84 4.09 23.44
CA ARG A 362 25.87 3.01 23.27
C ARG A 362 24.88 3.41 22.17
N LEU A 363 24.72 2.57 21.14
CA LEU A 363 23.71 2.77 20.11
C LEU A 363 22.50 1.89 20.38
N THR A 364 21.33 2.52 20.54
CA THR A 364 20.05 1.81 20.67
C THR A 364 19.21 2.07 19.43
N LEU A 365 19.11 1.07 18.56
CA LEU A 365 18.24 1.11 17.40
C LEU A 365 16.83 0.69 17.79
N LEU A 366 15.82 1.47 17.42
CA LEU A 366 14.41 1.16 17.60
C LEU A 366 13.74 1.05 16.23
N SER A 367 12.87 0.06 16.05
CA SER A 367 12.03 -0.05 14.85
C SER A 367 10.56 -0.16 15.22
N THR A 368 9.78 0.86 14.86
CA THR A 368 8.32 0.86 15.04
C THR A 368 7.61 0.97 13.70
N ASN A 369 6.38 0.46 13.62
CA ASN A 369 5.51 0.62 12.45
C ASN A 369 4.09 1.02 12.85
N ASN A 370 3.63 2.17 12.38
CA ASN A 370 2.36 2.81 12.73
C ASN A 370 1.51 3.03 11.46
N PRO A 371 0.71 2.06 10.99
CA PRO A 371 -0.05 2.18 9.73
C PRO A 371 -1.25 3.11 9.85
N PHE A 372 -1.38 4.00 8.87
CA PHE A 372 -2.51 4.93 8.72
C PHE A 372 -3.43 4.49 7.56
N ASN A 373 -4.03 3.30 7.59
CA ASN A 373 -4.75 2.77 6.42
C ASN A 373 -5.97 1.89 6.72
N VAL A 374 -6.99 2.06 5.89
CA VAL A 374 -8.26 1.33 5.73
C VAL A 374 -8.09 -0.19 5.53
N LEU A 375 -6.98 -0.66 4.95
CA LEU A 375 -6.71 -2.10 4.77
C LEU A 375 -6.61 -2.89 6.10
N ARG A 376 -6.63 -2.20 7.25
CA ARG A 376 -6.76 -2.82 8.58
C ARG A 376 -8.10 -3.44 8.91
N HIS A 377 -9.16 -3.17 8.15
CA HIS A 377 -10.46 -3.80 8.39
C HIS A 377 -10.43 -5.34 8.35
N PHE A 378 -9.32 -5.92 7.88
CA PHE A 378 -9.15 -7.35 7.70
C PHE A 378 -8.16 -8.01 8.69
N GLY A 379 -7.76 -7.29 9.74
CA GLY A 379 -7.01 -7.84 10.87
C GLY A 379 -5.59 -7.28 11.04
N THR A 380 -5.08 -7.36 12.27
CA THR A 380 -3.72 -6.92 12.62
C THR A 380 -2.66 -7.94 12.18
N TYR A 381 -1.48 -7.48 11.76
CA TYR A 381 -0.32 -8.36 11.55
C TYR A 381 0.37 -8.65 12.90
N PRO A 382 0.31 -9.88 13.45
CA PRO A 382 0.72 -10.13 14.84
C PRO A 382 2.19 -9.84 15.13
N LEU A 383 3.08 -10.14 14.17
CA LEU A 383 4.52 -9.89 14.31
C LEU A 383 4.84 -8.40 14.48
N GLN A 384 4.10 -7.52 13.79
CA GLN A 384 4.24 -6.08 13.96
C GLN A 384 3.91 -5.63 15.38
N ASN A 385 2.82 -6.13 15.95
CA ASN A 385 2.43 -5.73 17.31
C ASN A 385 3.49 -6.15 18.33
N LYS A 386 3.98 -7.38 18.22
CA LYS A 386 5.06 -7.89 19.07
C LYS A 386 6.33 -7.05 18.96
N HIS A 387 6.73 -6.70 17.74
CA HIS A 387 7.91 -5.85 17.52
C HIS A 387 7.71 -4.43 18.05
N ASN A 388 6.58 -3.78 17.79
CA ASN A 388 6.30 -2.43 18.32
C ASN A 388 6.32 -2.42 19.85
N GLU A 389 5.71 -3.42 20.50
CA GLU A 389 5.68 -3.49 21.96
C GLU A 389 7.08 -3.68 22.55
N PHE A 390 7.90 -4.55 21.95
CA PHE A 390 9.30 -4.72 22.32
C PHE A 390 10.11 -3.43 22.16
N ASN A 391 9.98 -2.75 21.01
CA ASN A 391 10.69 -1.49 20.77
C ASN A 391 10.20 -0.34 21.67
N THR A 392 8.91 -0.33 22.02
CA THR A 392 8.38 0.61 23.03
C THR A 392 9.03 0.33 24.39
N ALA A 393 9.14 -0.93 24.79
CA ALA A 393 9.80 -1.30 26.05
C ALA A 393 11.29 -0.90 26.08
N LEU A 394 12.01 -1.06 24.96
CA LEU A 394 13.39 -0.55 24.82
C LEU A 394 13.46 0.97 24.96
N LEU A 395 12.53 1.69 24.33
CA LEU A 395 12.43 3.15 24.47
C LEU A 395 12.21 3.57 25.93
N LEU A 396 11.35 2.88 26.67
CA LEU A 396 11.14 3.11 28.11
C LEU A 396 12.44 2.93 28.92
N GLY A 397 13.23 1.91 28.59
CA GLY A 397 14.54 1.69 29.21
C GLY A 397 15.55 2.80 28.92
N ALA A 398 15.58 3.32 27.69
CA ALA A 398 16.40 4.48 27.34
C ALA A 398 15.97 5.73 28.12
N VAL A 399 14.66 5.95 28.28
CA VAL A 399 14.13 7.02 29.13
C VAL A 399 14.57 6.83 30.59
N ALA A 400 14.52 5.60 31.12
CA ALA A 400 14.96 5.31 32.49
C ALA A 400 16.43 5.69 32.70
N ARG A 401 17.30 5.35 31.74
CA ARG A 401 18.73 5.71 31.78
C ARG A 401 18.96 7.20 31.66
N TYR A 402 18.18 7.91 30.83
CA TYR A 402 18.25 9.37 30.72
C TYR A 402 17.80 10.08 32.00
N LEU A 403 16.79 9.55 32.69
CA LEU A 403 16.29 10.11 33.95
C LEU A 403 17.22 9.81 35.15
N ASN A 404 18.02 8.75 35.08
CA ASN A 404 18.83 8.27 36.21
C ASN A 404 19.86 9.31 36.72
N PRO A 405 20.57 10.08 35.88
CA PRO A 405 21.44 11.18 36.34
C PRO A 405 20.71 12.34 37.03
N LEU A 406 19.39 12.47 36.88
CA LEU A 406 18.60 13.55 37.49
C LEU A 406 18.34 13.34 38.99
N PHE A 407 18.88 12.27 39.60
CA PHE A 407 18.97 12.22 41.05
C PHE A 407 19.74 13.44 41.53
N GLN A 408 19.06 14.30 42.30
CA GLN A 408 19.73 15.47 42.85
C GLN A 408 20.94 15.01 43.67
N LEU A 409 22.13 15.43 43.21
CA LEU A 409 23.27 15.72 44.06
C LEU A 409 22.71 16.27 45.38
N LYS A 410 23.01 15.61 46.52
CA LYS A 410 22.66 16.13 47.86
C LYS A 410 22.84 17.65 47.86
N PRO A 411 21.91 18.44 48.43
CA PRO A 411 22.10 19.88 48.51
C PRO A 411 23.50 20.12 49.09
N LYS A 412 24.42 20.69 48.29
CA LYS A 412 25.77 20.97 48.75
C LYS A 412 25.62 21.99 49.87
N ILE A 413 25.92 21.58 51.10
CA ILE A 413 26.15 22.52 52.19
C ILE A 413 27.29 23.40 51.70
N ASN A 414 27.01 24.65 51.35
CA ASN A 414 28.07 25.65 51.19
C ASN A 414 28.80 25.68 52.53
N GLN A 415 29.99 25.07 52.61
CA GLN A 415 30.86 25.13 53.79
C GLN A 415 31.29 26.56 54.14
N GLN A 416 30.89 27.56 53.34
CA GLN A 416 31.05 28.99 53.62
C GLN A 416 29.91 29.63 54.42
N ASN A 417 28.75 28.97 54.61
CA ASN A 417 27.70 29.48 55.49
C ASN A 417 27.82 28.86 56.89
N LYS A 418 28.83 29.31 57.65
CA LYS A 418 28.77 29.28 59.12
C LYS A 418 27.69 30.27 59.54
N GLY A 419 26.47 29.78 59.78
CA GLY A 419 25.37 30.60 60.30
C GLY A 419 24.03 30.30 59.66
N VAL A 420 23.39 29.19 60.04
CA VAL A 420 21.92 29.08 59.94
C VAL A 420 21.37 29.73 61.21
N GLU A 421 21.22 31.06 61.22
CA GLU A 421 20.94 31.84 62.44
C GLU A 421 19.45 32.10 62.69
N SER A 422 18.52 31.55 61.89
CA SER A 422 17.09 31.74 62.16
C SER A 422 16.22 30.51 61.84
N TRP A 423 15.29 30.20 62.74
CA TRP A 423 14.32 29.10 62.63
C TRP A 423 13.53 29.07 61.31
N PRO A 424 13.13 30.21 60.72
CA PRO A 424 12.47 30.24 59.41
C PRO A 424 13.36 29.74 58.25
N GLN A 425 14.68 29.93 58.31
CA GLN A 425 15.61 29.43 57.29
C GLN A 425 15.81 27.91 57.39
N LEU A 426 15.80 27.36 58.61
CA LEU A 426 15.85 25.92 58.85
C LEU A 426 14.58 25.22 58.34
N ILE A 427 13.40 25.79 58.60
CA ILE A 427 12.12 25.27 58.08
C ILE A 427 12.10 25.31 56.54
N LYS A 428 12.60 26.39 55.93
CA LYS A 428 12.72 26.48 54.46
C LYS A 428 13.66 25.42 53.90
N TYR A 429 14.77 25.14 54.58
CA TYR A 429 15.71 24.08 54.21
C TYR A 429 15.12 22.68 54.38
N MET A 430 14.45 22.39 55.51
CA MET A 430 13.78 21.12 55.77
C MET A 430 12.66 20.87 54.76
N ASN A 431 11.84 21.89 54.45
CA ASN A 431 10.82 21.79 53.41
C ASN A 431 11.41 21.54 52.01
N GLN A 432 12.56 22.15 51.69
CA GLN A 432 13.27 21.87 50.43
C GLN A 432 13.84 20.45 50.40
N PHE A 433 14.35 19.96 51.53
CA PHE A 433 14.89 18.62 51.69
C PHE A 433 13.80 17.54 51.58
N GLU A 434 12.68 17.69 52.29
CA GLU A 434 11.52 16.78 52.22
C GLU A 434 10.91 16.74 50.82
N LYS A 435 10.78 17.90 50.15
CA LYS A 435 10.33 17.98 48.76
C LYS A 435 11.29 17.26 47.81
N ALA A 436 12.60 17.43 47.99
CA ALA A 436 13.62 16.74 47.19
C ALA A 436 13.62 15.22 47.44
N GLU A 437 13.42 14.78 48.68
CA GLU A 437 13.35 13.36 49.05
C GLU A 437 12.10 12.69 48.46
N SER A 438 10.93 13.33 48.58
CA SER A 438 9.68 12.87 47.97
C SER A 438 9.79 12.78 46.44
N PHE A 439 10.35 13.80 45.80
CA PHE A 439 10.63 13.81 44.36
C PHE A 439 11.57 12.67 43.95
N ASN A 440 12.70 12.52 44.64
CA ASN A 440 13.66 11.45 44.37
C ASN A 440 13.04 10.06 44.56
N PHE A 441 12.17 9.87 45.56
CA PHE A 441 11.44 8.63 45.77
C PHE A 441 10.51 8.30 44.60
N GLN A 442 9.71 9.28 44.14
CA GLN A 442 8.83 9.11 42.98
C GLN A 442 9.63 8.80 41.70
N LEU A 443 10.73 9.52 41.48
CA LEU A 443 11.59 9.31 40.31
C LEU A 443 12.25 7.92 40.31
N ARG A 444 12.73 7.44 41.48
CA ARG A 444 13.24 6.07 41.63
C ARG A 444 12.19 5.03 41.26
N LYS A 445 10.96 5.23 41.71
CA LYS A 445 9.86 4.31 41.43
C LYS A 445 9.54 4.27 39.93
N LEU A 446 9.49 5.44 39.29
CA LEU A 446 9.31 5.54 37.83
C LEU A 446 10.43 4.82 37.08
N ILE A 447 11.70 5.14 37.37
CA ILE A 447 12.88 4.52 36.75
C ILE A 447 12.87 2.99 36.90
N LYS A 448 12.52 2.49 38.09
CA LYS A 448 12.45 1.05 38.36
C LYS A 448 11.40 0.36 37.48
N GLU A 449 10.23 0.97 37.32
CA GLU A 449 9.15 0.42 36.49
C GLU A 449 9.48 0.47 34.99
N LEU A 450 10.12 1.56 34.54
CA LEU A 450 10.59 1.68 33.15
C LEU A 450 11.65 0.63 32.81
N ASN A 451 12.64 0.43 33.68
CA ASN A 451 13.66 -0.62 33.55
C ASN A 451 13.05 -2.03 33.60
N PHE A 452 12.02 -2.24 34.42
CA PHE A 452 11.29 -3.51 34.45
C PHE A 452 10.64 -3.80 33.08
N CYS A 453 10.01 -2.80 32.45
CA CYS A 453 9.42 -2.97 31.13
C CYS A 453 10.47 -3.38 30.08
N GLU A 454 11.62 -2.70 30.04
CA GLU A 454 12.75 -3.06 29.14
C GLU A 454 13.21 -4.50 29.36
N LYS A 455 13.46 -4.89 30.63
CA LYS A 455 13.93 -6.23 30.99
C LYS A 455 12.98 -7.34 30.56
N VAL A 456 11.67 -7.12 30.67
CA VAL A 456 10.65 -8.10 30.28
C VAL A 456 10.37 -8.04 28.76
N GLY A 457 10.72 -6.93 28.09
CA GLY A 457 10.54 -6.74 26.66
C GLY A 457 9.07 -6.60 26.23
N LYS A 458 8.18 -6.25 27.15
CA LYS A 458 6.73 -6.03 26.92
C LYS A 458 6.14 -5.09 27.98
N ILE A 459 4.95 -4.54 27.71
CA ILE A 459 4.31 -3.57 28.61
C ILE A 459 2.89 -4.03 28.90
N SER A 460 2.68 -4.65 30.07
CA SER A 460 1.35 -5.12 30.47
C SER A 460 0.37 -3.95 30.67
N ALA A 461 -0.93 -4.21 30.52
CA ALA A 461 -1.96 -3.19 30.72
C ALA A 461 -1.91 -2.56 32.12
N ASN A 462 -1.59 -3.37 33.15
CA ASN A 462 -1.42 -2.89 34.51
C ASN A 462 -0.18 -1.99 34.65
N SER A 463 0.94 -2.36 34.01
CA SER A 463 2.16 -1.54 34.00
C SER A 463 1.88 -0.19 33.32
N ARG A 464 1.15 -0.17 32.20
CA ARG A 464 0.74 1.09 31.54
C ARG A 464 -0.06 2.00 32.46
N LYS A 465 -1.12 1.47 33.09
CA LYS A 465 -1.94 2.25 34.03
C LYS A 465 -1.12 2.78 35.21
N SER A 466 -0.25 1.94 35.76
CA SER A 466 0.65 2.30 36.86
C SER A 466 1.61 3.43 36.46
N LEU A 467 2.24 3.32 35.30
CA LEU A 467 3.15 4.34 34.75
C LEU A 467 2.42 5.66 34.48
N VAL A 468 1.24 5.64 33.86
CA VAL A 468 0.44 6.85 33.61
C VAL A 468 0.13 7.58 34.92
N LYS A 469 -0.33 6.85 35.94
CA LYS A 469 -0.61 7.42 37.27
C LYS A 469 0.65 7.96 37.96
N MET A 470 1.80 7.32 37.76
CA MET A 470 3.08 7.83 38.28
C MET A 470 3.52 9.10 37.55
N LEU A 471 3.28 9.22 36.25
CA LEU A 471 3.63 10.41 35.47
C LEU A 471 2.78 11.62 35.85
N GLU A 472 1.50 11.40 36.15
CA GLU A 472 0.58 12.46 36.60
C GLU A 472 1.09 13.21 37.85
N SER A 473 1.82 12.54 38.75
CA SER A 473 2.37 13.21 39.95
C SER A 473 3.50 14.20 39.64
N PHE A 474 4.08 14.17 38.43
CA PHE A 474 5.13 15.09 38.01
C PHE A 474 4.61 16.37 37.33
N PHE A 475 3.30 16.48 37.02
CA PHE A 475 2.74 17.61 36.25
C PHE A 475 2.27 18.78 37.09
N ASN A 476 3.07 19.22 38.06
CA ASN A 476 2.84 20.47 38.78
C ASN A 476 3.94 21.51 38.47
N GLU A 477 3.60 22.79 38.60
CA GLU A 477 4.49 23.92 38.26
C GLU A 477 5.75 23.98 39.13
N GLU A 478 5.72 23.46 40.36
CA GLU A 478 6.92 23.38 41.20
C GLU A 478 7.93 22.36 40.66
N ILE A 479 7.47 21.17 40.27
CA ILE A 479 8.30 20.11 39.69
C ILE A 479 8.84 20.52 38.32
N ARG A 480 8.05 21.23 37.52
CA ARG A 480 8.49 21.79 36.23
C ARG A 480 9.73 22.68 36.37
N LYS A 481 9.75 23.57 37.37
CA LYS A 481 10.91 24.43 37.67
C LYS A 481 12.16 23.64 38.09
N ILE A 482 11.97 22.46 38.68
CA ILE A 482 13.06 21.58 39.13
C ILE A 482 13.64 20.77 37.96
N LEU A 483 12.79 20.22 37.10
CA LEU A 483 13.16 19.29 36.03
C LEU A 483 13.70 19.97 34.76
N GLY A 484 13.35 21.23 34.54
CA GLY A 484 13.60 21.93 33.29
C GLY A 484 12.62 21.55 32.18
N GLU A 485 12.48 22.41 31.17
CA GLU A 485 11.45 22.27 30.13
C GLU A 485 11.57 20.97 29.32
N ASN A 486 12.79 20.53 28.97
CA ASN A 486 12.99 19.33 28.15
C ASN A 486 12.55 18.04 28.86
N VAL A 487 12.89 17.90 30.15
CA VAL A 487 12.47 16.72 30.93
C VAL A 487 10.96 16.75 31.16
N PHE A 488 10.38 17.94 31.38
CA PHE A 488 8.93 18.09 31.50
C PHE A 488 8.21 17.68 30.20
N GLN A 489 8.72 18.11 29.04
CA GLN A 489 8.24 17.71 27.71
C GLN A 489 8.34 16.19 27.50
N LEU A 490 9.48 15.58 27.89
CA LEU A 490 9.70 14.14 27.83
C LEU A 490 8.64 13.37 28.63
N LEU A 491 8.35 13.77 29.87
CA LEU A 491 7.37 13.11 30.72
C LEU A 491 5.94 13.22 30.17
N HIS A 492 5.58 14.38 29.59
CA HIS A 492 4.30 14.54 28.90
C HIS A 492 4.19 13.65 27.66
N ALA A 493 5.21 13.63 26.80
CA ALA A 493 5.22 12.78 25.61
C ALA A 493 5.14 11.28 25.99
N LEU A 494 5.81 10.89 27.07
CA LEU A 494 5.75 9.55 27.64
C LEU A 494 4.35 9.19 28.13
N GLN A 495 3.68 10.11 28.84
CA GLN A 495 2.30 9.93 29.28
C GLN A 495 1.38 9.78 28.08
N THR A 496 1.50 10.65 27.06
CA THR A 496 0.72 10.56 25.82
C THR A 496 0.88 9.19 25.15
N LEU A 497 2.12 8.69 25.00
CA LEU A 497 2.39 7.39 24.40
C LEU A 497 1.74 6.23 25.17
N LEU A 498 1.82 6.27 26.50
CA LEU A 498 1.33 5.20 27.38
C LEU A 498 -0.20 5.21 27.55
N SER A 499 -0.82 6.38 27.46
CA SER A 499 -2.28 6.55 27.53
C SER A 499 -3.00 6.08 26.26
N ILE A 500 -2.29 5.92 25.14
CA ILE A 500 -2.87 5.34 23.92
C ILE A 500 -3.14 3.84 24.16
N PRO A 501 -4.39 3.37 24.02
CA PRO A 501 -4.74 1.96 24.24
C PRO A 501 -3.81 0.99 23.52
N SER A 502 -3.53 -0.15 24.16
CA SER A 502 -2.80 -1.25 23.53
C SER A 502 -3.59 -1.81 22.36
N GLY A 503 -2.90 -2.12 21.28
CA GLY A 503 -3.54 -2.45 20.02
C GLY A 503 -3.51 -1.25 19.07
N GLN A 504 -4.18 -1.45 17.96
CA GLN A 504 -3.90 -0.75 16.72
C GLN A 504 -5.17 -0.15 16.09
N GLY A 505 -6.32 -0.33 16.77
CA GLY A 505 -7.65 0.03 16.31
C GLY A 505 -8.16 -0.84 15.17
N VAL A 506 -9.39 -1.35 15.27
CA VAL A 506 -10.21 -1.57 14.08
C VAL A 506 -10.77 -0.20 13.75
N LEU A 507 -10.67 0.24 12.50
CA LEU A 507 -11.04 1.60 12.09
C LEU A 507 -12.54 1.88 12.29
N ALA A 508 -12.93 2.27 13.50
CA ALA A 508 -14.01 3.23 13.72
C ALA A 508 -13.47 4.64 13.41
N SER A 509 -14.35 5.62 13.21
CA SER A 509 -14.03 6.98 12.72
C SER A 509 -12.79 7.62 13.38
N ASP A 510 -12.66 7.60 14.70
CA ASP A 510 -11.57 8.25 15.44
C ASP A 510 -10.32 7.37 15.70
N GLU A 511 -10.35 6.10 15.31
CA GLU A 511 -9.24 5.16 15.52
C GLU A 511 -8.04 5.44 14.58
N ARG A 512 -8.22 6.29 13.56
CA ARG A 512 -7.16 6.75 12.63
C ARG A 512 -6.13 7.63 13.33
N HIS A 513 -6.55 8.35 14.37
CA HIS A 513 -5.68 9.28 15.07
C HIS A 513 -4.70 8.57 16.02
N LYS A 514 -5.06 7.40 16.58
CA LYS A 514 -4.19 6.61 17.46
C LYS A 514 -2.79 6.34 16.92
N PRO A 515 -2.62 5.79 15.70
CA PRO A 515 -1.29 5.53 15.17
C PRO A 515 -0.52 6.83 14.89
N GLN A 516 -1.18 7.94 14.54
CA GLN A 516 -0.53 9.26 14.40
C GLN A 516 -0.04 9.79 15.75
N LEU A 517 -0.88 9.72 16.79
CA LEU A 517 -0.53 10.10 18.17
C LEU A 517 0.71 9.32 18.65
N ARG A 518 0.71 8.00 18.41
CA ARG A 518 1.84 7.13 18.72
C ARG A 518 3.08 7.53 17.94
N SER A 519 2.91 7.82 16.65
CA SER A 519 4.00 8.18 15.74
C SER A 519 4.77 9.41 16.23
N PHE A 520 4.05 10.49 16.57
CA PHE A 520 4.68 11.72 17.03
C PHE A 520 5.21 11.57 18.46
N ALA A 521 4.51 10.87 19.36
CA ALA A 521 4.95 10.73 20.74
C ALA A 521 6.30 10.01 20.83
N GLU A 522 6.48 8.93 20.03
CA GLU A 522 7.77 8.26 19.86
C GLU A 522 8.86 9.23 19.38
N THR A 523 8.53 10.07 18.38
CA THR A 523 9.47 11.05 17.80
C THR A 523 9.87 12.13 18.79
N ILE A 524 8.93 12.66 19.56
CA ILE A 524 9.20 13.68 20.59
C ILE A 524 10.05 13.10 21.72
N ILE A 525 9.71 11.90 22.22
CA ILE A 525 10.50 11.24 23.27
C ILE A 525 11.95 11.12 22.81
N VAL A 526 12.19 10.63 21.60
CA VAL A 526 13.55 10.47 21.05
C VAL A 526 14.26 11.81 20.90
N ASN A 527 13.59 12.87 20.42
CA ASN A 527 14.17 14.22 20.38
C ASN A 527 14.57 14.72 21.77
N CYS A 528 13.73 14.53 22.79
CA CYS A 528 14.03 14.92 24.17
C CYS A 528 15.20 14.14 24.78
N LEU A 529 15.44 12.90 24.32
CA LEU A 529 16.62 12.10 24.68
C LEU A 529 17.90 12.54 23.94
N GLY A 530 17.84 13.54 23.06
CA GLY A 530 18.94 13.91 22.18
C GLY A 530 19.18 12.92 21.03
N GLY A 531 18.26 11.98 20.81
CA GLY A 531 18.31 10.96 19.76
C GLY A 531 17.94 11.47 18.37
N VAL A 532 17.79 10.53 17.43
CA VAL A 532 17.44 10.80 16.03
C VAL A 532 16.26 9.96 15.60
N SER A 533 15.26 10.60 14.98
CA SER A 533 14.08 9.92 14.44
C SER A 533 14.10 9.90 12.92
N TRP A 534 13.66 8.79 12.34
CA TRP A 534 13.53 8.54 10.91
C TRP A 534 12.10 8.10 10.61
N ILE A 535 11.41 8.76 9.67
CA ILE A 535 9.99 8.50 9.37
C ILE A 535 9.82 8.15 7.89
N ALA A 536 9.22 6.99 7.61
CA ALA A 536 8.97 6.56 6.24
C ALA A 536 7.67 5.77 6.02
N CYS A 537 6.87 6.22 5.06
CA CYS A 537 5.93 5.36 4.34
C CYS A 537 6.60 4.76 3.11
N LYS A 538 5.84 4.06 2.26
CA LYS A 538 6.37 3.46 1.03
C LYS A 538 7.14 4.46 0.14
N SER A 539 6.60 5.65 -0.08
CA SER A 539 7.21 6.72 -0.91
C SER A 539 7.91 7.81 -0.09
N GLY A 540 7.68 7.87 1.22
CA GLY A 540 8.08 9.00 2.07
C GLY A 540 7.28 10.29 1.83
N LYS A 541 6.19 10.25 1.06
CA LYS A 541 5.40 11.43 0.66
C LYS A 541 4.03 11.47 1.28
N ASP A 542 3.17 10.52 0.93
CA ASP A 542 1.72 10.60 1.21
C ASP A 542 1.42 10.47 2.71
N ARG A 543 1.53 9.24 3.25
CA ARG A 543 1.26 9.00 4.68
C ARG A 543 2.33 9.62 5.59
N THR A 544 3.56 9.77 5.10
CA THR A 544 4.62 10.49 5.83
C THR A 544 4.25 11.95 5.97
N GLY A 545 3.79 12.62 4.91
CA GLY A 545 3.33 14.00 4.98
C GLY A 545 2.18 14.17 5.97
N GLY A 546 1.23 13.23 6.00
CA GLY A 546 0.19 13.20 7.03
C GLY A 546 0.72 12.98 8.46
N ALA A 547 1.78 12.18 8.64
CA ALA A 547 2.45 12.00 9.94
C ALA A 547 3.16 13.28 10.37
N SER A 548 3.88 13.91 9.44
CA SER A 548 4.62 15.15 9.61
C SER A 548 3.70 16.28 10.05
N ILE A 549 2.59 16.51 9.34
CA ILE A 549 1.60 17.54 9.70
C ILE A 549 1.07 17.31 11.12
N ALA A 550 0.80 16.05 11.50
CA ALA A 550 0.34 15.72 12.85
C ALA A 550 1.42 15.95 13.93
N ALA A 551 2.68 15.62 13.63
CA ALA A 551 3.79 15.83 14.56
C ALA A 551 4.08 17.33 14.76
N ASP A 552 4.08 18.10 13.67
CA ASP A 552 4.25 19.56 13.70
C ASP A 552 3.11 20.22 14.49
N ALA A 553 1.86 19.80 14.26
CA ALA A 553 0.70 20.28 14.99
C ALA A 553 0.80 19.98 16.49
N ALA A 554 1.26 18.78 16.85
CA ALA A 554 1.45 18.39 18.25
C ALA A 554 2.56 19.20 18.93
N ALA A 555 3.67 19.49 18.23
CA ALA A 555 4.74 20.33 18.74
C ALA A 555 4.28 21.77 19.00
N VAL A 556 3.54 22.35 18.06
CA VAL A 556 2.92 23.68 18.20
C VAL A 556 1.91 23.69 19.35
N TYR A 557 1.05 22.68 19.42
CA TYR A 557 0.05 22.55 20.49
C TYR A 557 0.70 22.48 21.88
N TYR A 558 1.82 21.76 22.02
CA TYR A 558 2.58 21.71 23.28
C TYR A 558 3.17 23.07 23.64
N HIS A 559 3.69 23.83 22.67
CA HIS A 559 4.20 25.17 22.94
C HIS A 559 3.11 26.13 23.45
N GLN A 560 1.88 26.00 22.95
CA GLN A 560 0.74 26.82 23.38
C GLN A 560 0.17 26.38 24.73
N ASN A 561 0.02 25.07 24.95
CA ASN A 561 -0.78 24.54 26.06
C ASN A 561 0.04 23.85 27.15
N LYS A 562 1.35 23.65 26.94
CA LYS A 562 2.25 22.88 27.83
C LYS A 562 1.79 21.46 28.14
N LYS A 563 0.95 20.91 27.25
CA LYS A 563 0.50 19.52 27.18
C LYS A 563 0.41 19.09 25.71
N PHE A 564 0.69 17.83 25.42
CA PHE A 564 0.47 17.28 24.08
C PHE A 564 -1.01 16.94 23.87
N PRO A 565 -1.48 16.85 22.60
CA PRO A 565 -2.82 16.32 22.35
C PRO A 565 -2.92 14.86 22.84
N HIS A 566 -3.97 14.55 23.59
CA HIS A 566 -4.24 13.20 24.10
C HIS A 566 -5.37 12.51 23.35
N TYR A 567 -5.31 11.18 23.35
CA TYR A 567 -6.37 10.34 22.79
C TYR A 567 -7.74 10.55 23.47
N GLN A 568 -7.74 10.98 24.74
CA GLN A 568 -8.94 11.19 25.54
C GLN A 568 -9.24 12.68 25.78
N ASP A 569 -8.72 13.56 24.92
CA ASP A 569 -8.98 14.99 25.02
C ASP A 569 -10.49 15.29 24.98
N ASN A 570 -10.91 16.28 25.75
CA ASN A 570 -12.28 16.79 25.66
C ASN A 570 -12.51 17.48 24.29
N LYS A 571 -13.77 17.79 23.98
CA LYS A 571 -14.14 18.41 22.69
C LYS A 571 -13.40 19.73 22.41
N SER A 572 -13.11 20.52 23.44
CA SER A 572 -12.44 21.82 23.30
C SER A 572 -10.96 21.66 22.95
N ASP A 573 -10.23 20.87 23.73
CA ASP A 573 -8.82 20.55 23.49
C ASP A 573 -8.63 19.90 22.11
N ARG A 574 -9.52 18.95 21.77
CA ARG A 574 -9.57 18.30 20.47
C ARG A 574 -9.77 19.30 19.33
N GLY A 575 -10.74 20.21 19.45
CA GLY A 575 -11.01 21.25 18.44
C GLY A 575 -9.81 22.20 18.25
N ASN A 576 -9.14 22.55 19.34
CA ASN A 576 -7.94 23.39 19.32
C ASN A 576 -6.79 22.73 18.54
N TYR A 577 -6.54 21.43 18.76
CA TYR A 577 -5.54 20.67 18.03
C TYR A 577 -5.91 20.50 16.54
N LEU A 578 -7.17 20.17 16.23
CA LEU A 578 -7.62 19.99 14.85
C LEU A 578 -7.47 21.28 14.02
N THR A 579 -7.68 22.44 14.65
CA THR A 579 -7.44 23.74 13.99
C THR A 579 -5.98 23.89 13.57
N LEU A 580 -5.02 23.56 14.44
CA LEU A 580 -3.60 23.63 14.10
C LEU A 580 -3.23 22.65 12.98
N LEU A 581 -3.79 21.44 13.04
CA LEU A 581 -3.60 20.41 12.03
C LEU A 581 -4.11 20.87 10.65
N GLU A 582 -5.27 21.54 10.61
CA GLU A 582 -5.86 22.10 9.40
C GLU A 582 -4.99 23.20 8.79
N GLU A 583 -4.52 24.15 9.61
CA GLU A 583 -3.69 25.27 9.15
C GLU A 583 -2.31 24.79 8.65
N LEU A 584 -1.70 23.80 9.32
CA LEU A 584 -0.47 23.17 8.83
C LEU A 584 -0.69 22.39 7.52
N PHE A 585 -1.84 21.75 7.35
CA PHE A 585 -2.21 21.13 6.07
C PHE A 585 -2.37 22.17 4.95
N LYS A 586 -3.03 23.30 5.23
CA LYS A 586 -3.21 24.43 4.30
C LYS A 586 -1.92 25.15 3.94
N SER A 587 -0.87 25.05 4.75
CA SER A 587 0.46 25.63 4.45
C SER A 587 1.11 25.04 3.19
N LYS A 588 0.63 23.89 2.71
CA LYS A 588 1.15 23.14 1.56
C LYS A 588 2.61 22.70 1.67
N HIS A 589 3.24 22.82 2.85
CA HIS A 589 4.64 22.46 3.03
C HIS A 589 4.93 21.01 2.60
N GLN A 590 4.10 20.04 3.04
CA GLN A 590 4.28 18.63 2.69
C GLN A 590 3.93 18.31 1.23
N GLN A 591 3.00 19.04 0.64
CA GLN A 591 2.64 18.98 -0.77
C GLN A 591 3.81 19.47 -1.63
N HIS A 592 4.49 20.54 -1.21
CA HIS A 592 5.68 21.05 -1.88
C HIS A 592 6.83 20.03 -1.84
N VAL A 593 7.04 19.32 -0.73
CA VAL A 593 8.00 18.19 -0.71
C VAL A 593 7.63 17.11 -1.72
N ALA A 594 6.33 16.88 -1.95
CA ALA A 594 5.90 15.92 -2.95
C ALA A 594 6.23 16.38 -4.39
N SER A 595 6.13 17.69 -4.64
CA SER A 595 6.51 18.35 -5.90
C SER A 595 8.02 18.30 -6.14
N GLU A 596 8.86 18.54 -5.12
CA GLU A 596 10.33 18.40 -5.25
C GLU A 596 10.75 16.98 -5.66
N ASN A 597 9.97 15.97 -5.28
CA ASN A 597 10.23 14.57 -5.68
C ASN A 597 9.69 14.19 -7.06
N ALA A 598 8.74 14.95 -7.59
CA ALA A 598 8.10 14.75 -8.88
C ALA A 598 7.52 16.10 -9.31
N PRO A 599 8.28 16.93 -10.05
CA PRO A 599 7.92 18.33 -10.29
C PRO A 599 6.49 18.46 -10.82
N GLY A 600 5.71 19.33 -10.19
CA GLY A 600 4.31 19.56 -10.54
C GLY A 600 3.29 18.60 -9.92
N ALA A 601 3.73 17.60 -9.16
CA ALA A 601 2.85 16.70 -8.40
C ALA A 601 2.62 17.18 -6.96
N GLU A 602 2.27 18.47 -6.80
CA GLU A 602 2.09 19.13 -5.50
C GLU A 602 0.76 18.73 -4.84
N GLY A 603 0.74 17.56 -4.21
CA GLY A 603 -0.43 17.07 -3.49
C GLY A 603 -0.17 15.79 -2.69
N LEU A 604 -1.12 15.43 -1.82
CA LEU A 604 -1.11 14.18 -1.07
C LEU A 604 -2.25 13.26 -1.53
N VAL A 605 -1.96 11.97 -1.74
CA VAL A 605 -2.99 11.02 -2.21
C VAL A 605 -3.97 10.66 -1.08
N LYS A 606 -5.25 11.03 -1.24
CA LYS A 606 -6.36 10.62 -0.35
C LYS A 606 -6.10 10.94 1.14
N SER A 607 -5.80 12.19 1.46
CA SER A 607 -5.52 12.65 2.83
C SER A 607 -6.59 12.24 3.86
N THR A 608 -7.86 12.19 3.46
CA THR A 608 -8.98 11.70 4.29
C THR A 608 -8.82 10.26 4.79
N TYR A 609 -7.92 9.45 4.22
CA TYR A 609 -7.71 8.07 4.65
C TYR A 609 -6.71 7.94 5.81
N PHE A 610 -5.88 8.95 6.04
CA PHE A 610 -4.83 8.92 7.07
C PHE A 610 -4.87 10.09 8.04
N LEU A 611 -5.60 11.17 7.75
CA LEU A 611 -5.91 12.22 8.72
C LEU A 611 -7.11 11.82 9.60
N PRO A 612 -7.29 12.46 10.76
CA PRO A 612 -8.45 12.21 11.62
C PRO A 612 -9.77 12.46 10.90
N SER A 613 -10.79 11.62 11.14
CA SER A 613 -12.07 11.72 10.41
C SER A 613 -12.91 12.94 10.79
N ASP A 614 -12.67 13.47 11.98
CA ASP A 614 -13.28 14.66 12.55
C ASP A 614 -12.58 15.96 12.10
N LEU A 615 -11.47 15.86 11.36
CA LEU A 615 -10.87 16.99 10.65
C LEU A 615 -11.74 17.35 9.44
N LYS A 616 -12.33 18.55 9.46
CA LYS A 616 -13.17 19.05 8.37
C LYS A 616 -12.28 19.67 7.27
N LEU A 617 -11.84 18.83 6.33
CA LEU A 617 -11.18 19.32 5.12
C LEU A 617 -12.20 19.55 4.00
N ASP A 618 -11.97 20.59 3.21
CA ASP A 618 -12.73 20.83 1.99
C ASP A 618 -12.55 19.67 0.99
N VAL A 619 -13.66 19.12 0.53
CA VAL A 619 -13.68 17.90 -0.30
C VAL A 619 -13.07 18.17 -1.68
N GLU A 620 -13.33 19.35 -2.25
CA GLU A 620 -12.83 19.73 -3.56
C GLU A 620 -11.30 19.90 -3.54
N THR A 621 -10.78 20.54 -2.50
CA THR A 621 -9.34 20.67 -2.22
C THR A 621 -8.67 19.30 -2.12
N VAL A 622 -9.23 18.39 -1.32
CA VAL A 622 -8.66 17.02 -1.17
C VAL A 622 -8.69 16.25 -2.49
N GLN A 623 -9.76 16.40 -3.28
CA GLN A 623 -9.86 15.77 -4.60
C GLN A 623 -8.83 16.35 -5.58
N LEU A 624 -8.64 17.66 -5.58
CA LEU A 624 -7.65 18.35 -6.40
C LEU A 624 -6.22 17.92 -6.02
N GLU A 625 -5.86 17.92 -4.74
CA GLU A 625 -4.56 17.42 -4.27
C GLU A 625 -4.33 15.97 -4.68
N THR A 626 -5.36 15.12 -4.56
CA THR A 626 -5.23 13.72 -4.99
C THR A 626 -5.01 13.60 -6.49
N LYS A 627 -5.61 14.48 -7.30
CA LYS A 627 -5.40 14.54 -8.75
C LYS A 627 -3.99 15.03 -9.08
N LEU A 628 -3.51 16.09 -8.44
CA LEU A 628 -2.14 16.62 -8.59
C LEU A 628 -1.10 15.58 -8.17
N ALA A 629 -1.26 14.95 -7.02
CA ALA A 629 -0.35 13.92 -6.53
C ALA A 629 -0.19 12.74 -7.50
N ARG A 630 -1.24 12.43 -8.29
CA ARG A 630 -1.25 11.35 -9.30
C ARG A 630 -0.54 11.72 -10.60
N LEU A 631 -0.17 12.98 -10.82
CA LEU A 631 0.65 13.38 -11.97
C LEU A 631 2.03 12.71 -11.97
N ASN A 632 2.48 12.19 -10.82
CA ASN A 632 3.69 11.37 -10.69
C ASN A 632 3.61 10.00 -11.39
N LYS A 633 2.41 9.56 -11.78
CA LYS A 633 2.15 8.25 -12.40
C LYS A 633 1.12 8.42 -13.53
N PRO A 634 1.47 9.11 -14.63
CA PRO A 634 0.55 9.28 -15.75
C PRO A 634 0.25 7.91 -16.37
N LYS A 635 -0.97 7.76 -16.91
CA LYS A 635 -1.39 6.53 -17.61
C LYS A 635 -0.92 6.59 -19.05
N ALA A 636 -0.57 5.45 -19.63
CA ALA A 636 -0.22 5.35 -21.04
C ALA A 636 -1.41 5.80 -21.91
N VAL A 637 -1.13 6.63 -22.91
CA VAL A 637 -2.08 6.91 -23.99
C VAL A 637 -2.01 5.71 -24.94
N LYS A 638 -3.12 4.97 -25.09
CA LYS A 638 -3.18 3.84 -26.04
C LYS A 638 -2.97 4.39 -27.46
N ASN A 639 -1.88 4.00 -28.12
CA ASN A 639 -1.48 4.43 -29.46
C ASN A 639 -1.42 3.25 -30.46
N THR A 640 -2.32 2.27 -30.35
CA THR A 640 -2.38 1.16 -31.31
C THR A 640 -3.70 1.15 -32.07
N PRO A 641 -3.69 1.12 -33.42
CA PRO A 641 -4.82 0.64 -34.21
C PRO A 641 -5.09 -0.82 -33.84
N THR A 642 -6.36 -1.17 -33.90
CA THR A 642 -6.94 -2.48 -33.71
C THR A 642 -6.14 -3.57 -34.43
N GLU A 643 -5.30 -4.32 -33.71
CA GLU A 643 -4.89 -5.66 -34.15
C GLU A 643 -4.82 -6.60 -32.95
N PHE A 644 -5.63 -7.67 -33.07
CA PHE A 644 -5.81 -8.79 -32.16
C PHE A 644 -5.98 -8.42 -30.68
N PHE A 645 -7.23 -8.11 -30.32
CA PHE A 645 -7.74 -8.21 -28.95
C PHE A 645 -7.67 -9.69 -28.51
N ASN A 646 -6.48 -10.00 -28.06
CA ASN A 646 -5.96 -11.21 -27.46
C ASN A 646 -6.97 -12.18 -26.82
N LEU A 647 -6.92 -13.43 -27.28
CA LEU A 647 -7.14 -14.68 -26.53
C LEU A 647 -6.52 -14.67 -25.12
N ARG A 648 -5.57 -13.76 -24.87
CA ARG A 648 -4.97 -13.45 -23.57
C ARG A 648 -5.93 -12.71 -22.62
N ILE A 649 -6.89 -11.90 -23.07
CA ILE A 649 -7.88 -11.25 -22.19
C ILE A 649 -8.96 -12.25 -21.78
N LEU A 650 -9.43 -13.10 -22.70
CA LEU A 650 -10.32 -14.19 -22.31
C LEU A 650 -9.63 -15.16 -21.33
N ASN A 651 -8.36 -15.50 -21.56
CA ASN A 651 -7.58 -16.30 -20.62
C ASN A 651 -7.17 -15.53 -19.36
N GLU A 652 -6.82 -14.26 -19.39
CA GLU A 652 -6.40 -13.47 -18.22
C GLU A 652 -7.60 -13.05 -17.38
N ASP A 653 -8.77 -12.78 -17.96
CA ASP A 653 -10.01 -12.54 -17.21
C ASP A 653 -10.60 -13.87 -16.71
N LEU A 654 -10.56 -14.97 -17.48
CA LEU A 654 -10.90 -16.28 -16.91
C LEU A 654 -9.89 -16.74 -15.87
N GLN A 655 -8.61 -16.39 -16.00
CA GLN A 655 -7.56 -16.72 -15.03
C GLN A 655 -7.56 -15.75 -13.84
N ASP A 656 -7.97 -14.49 -14.01
CA ASP A 656 -8.19 -13.51 -12.94
C ASP A 656 -9.50 -13.81 -12.21
N ILE A 657 -10.53 -14.32 -12.89
CA ILE A 657 -11.71 -14.89 -12.22
C ILE A 657 -11.33 -16.21 -11.59
N LYS A 658 -10.55 -17.10 -12.21
CA LYS A 658 -9.99 -18.31 -11.58
C LYS A 658 -9.20 -17.95 -10.33
N ASP A 659 -8.34 -16.95 -10.38
CA ASP A 659 -7.48 -16.52 -9.29
C ASP A 659 -8.30 -15.76 -8.23
N LYS A 660 -9.28 -14.94 -8.60
CA LYS A 660 -10.24 -14.30 -7.66
C LYS A 660 -11.11 -15.34 -6.98
N THR A 661 -11.57 -16.34 -7.72
CA THR A 661 -12.45 -17.41 -7.27
C THR A 661 -11.70 -18.40 -6.37
N ILE A 662 -10.46 -18.79 -6.75
CA ILE A 662 -9.51 -19.55 -5.93
C ILE A 662 -9.06 -18.77 -4.68
N ASN A 663 -9.06 -17.43 -4.73
CA ASN A 663 -8.73 -16.53 -3.62
C ASN A 663 -9.96 -15.92 -2.92
N VAL A 664 -11.19 -16.38 -3.17
CA VAL A 664 -12.33 -16.04 -2.30
C VAL A 664 -12.05 -16.67 -0.94
N THR A 665 -11.44 -15.87 -0.08
CA THR A 665 -11.62 -16.03 1.36
C THR A 665 -13.03 -15.52 1.58
N LEU A 666 -13.97 -16.37 2.02
CA LEU A 666 -15.33 -15.94 2.31
C LEU A 666 -15.26 -14.68 3.18
N GLY A 667 -15.54 -13.52 2.57
CA GLY A 667 -15.32 -12.23 3.19
C GLY A 667 -16.36 -12.03 4.28
N THR A 668 -15.95 -11.63 5.47
CA THR A 668 -16.87 -11.40 6.59
C THR A 668 -17.67 -10.10 6.49
N ASN A 669 -17.48 -9.28 5.46
CA ASN A 669 -18.02 -7.92 5.46
C ASN A 669 -19.03 -7.70 4.32
N VAL A 670 -20.28 -7.56 4.79
CA VAL A 670 -21.52 -7.05 4.17
C VAL A 670 -22.44 -8.07 3.49
N THR A 671 -22.81 -9.13 4.23
CA THR A 671 -23.83 -10.10 3.78
C THR A 671 -25.25 -9.55 3.85
N GLU A 672 -25.56 -8.80 4.91
CA GLU A 672 -26.89 -8.26 5.19
C GLU A 672 -27.29 -7.19 4.17
N GLY A 673 -26.49 -6.13 4.03
CA GLY A 673 -26.77 -5.05 3.06
C GLY A 673 -26.79 -5.50 1.59
N ASP A 674 -26.17 -6.63 1.25
CA ASP A 674 -26.26 -7.20 -0.11
C ASP A 674 -27.57 -7.96 -0.32
N TRP A 675 -28.00 -8.75 0.65
CA TRP A 675 -29.30 -9.43 0.62
C TRP A 675 -30.45 -8.42 0.62
N GLU A 676 -30.34 -7.31 1.35
CA GLU A 676 -31.34 -6.25 1.35
C GLU A 676 -31.42 -5.50 0.02
N ARG A 677 -30.27 -5.16 -0.57
CA ARG A 677 -30.24 -4.45 -1.86
C ARG A 677 -30.74 -5.30 -3.03
N ASN A 678 -30.67 -6.62 -2.92
CA ASN A 678 -31.00 -7.57 -4.00
C ASN A 678 -32.15 -8.53 -3.65
N TRP A 679 -32.91 -8.29 -2.58
CA TRP A 679 -33.99 -9.17 -2.11
C TRP A 679 -35.15 -9.43 -3.11
N GLU A 680 -35.24 -8.64 -4.17
CA GLU A 680 -36.21 -8.83 -5.29
C GLU A 680 -35.68 -9.82 -6.33
N VAL A 681 -34.37 -9.98 -6.38
CA VAL A 681 -33.65 -10.84 -7.33
C VAL A 681 -33.30 -12.21 -6.71
N TYR A 682 -33.28 -12.28 -5.37
CA TYR A 682 -33.07 -13.52 -4.63
C TYR A 682 -34.38 -14.25 -4.33
N PHE A 683 -34.37 -15.56 -4.55
CA PHE A 683 -35.49 -16.46 -4.33
C PHE A 683 -35.06 -17.61 -3.42
N ILE A 684 -35.97 -18.05 -2.56
CA ILE A 684 -35.84 -19.29 -1.79
C ILE A 684 -37.03 -20.16 -2.13
N ASN A 685 -36.76 -21.38 -2.61
CA ASN A 685 -37.77 -22.33 -3.04
C ASN A 685 -38.80 -21.70 -4.00
N GLY A 686 -38.32 -20.86 -4.93
CA GLY A 686 -39.13 -20.22 -5.95
C GLY A 686 -39.90 -18.96 -5.53
N ARG A 687 -39.85 -18.54 -4.25
CA ARG A 687 -40.47 -17.29 -3.74
C ARG A 687 -39.42 -16.23 -3.46
N SER A 688 -39.71 -14.97 -3.79
CA SER A 688 -38.72 -13.90 -3.59
C SER A 688 -38.46 -13.63 -2.10
N VAL A 689 -37.24 -13.22 -1.76
CA VAL A 689 -36.89 -12.88 -0.37
C VAL A 689 -37.74 -11.73 0.14
N LYS A 690 -38.02 -10.72 -0.69
CA LYS A 690 -38.92 -9.60 -0.37
C LYS A 690 -40.33 -10.05 0.00
N GLU A 691 -40.89 -11.01 -0.73
CA GLU A 691 -42.20 -11.60 -0.45
C GLU A 691 -42.19 -12.39 0.87
N LEU A 692 -41.20 -13.26 1.05
CA LEU A 692 -41.04 -14.06 2.28
C LEU A 692 -40.85 -13.19 3.52
N ARG A 693 -40.19 -12.03 3.37
CA ARG A 693 -40.00 -11.02 4.43
C ARG A 693 -41.16 -10.05 4.60
N LYS A 694 -42.22 -10.13 3.79
CA LYS A 694 -43.36 -9.19 3.82
C LYS A 694 -42.90 -7.72 3.75
N ASN A 695 -41.92 -7.42 2.90
CA ASN A 695 -41.31 -6.09 2.73
C ASN A 695 -40.58 -5.52 3.97
N LYS A 696 -40.16 -6.35 4.93
CA LYS A 696 -39.34 -5.92 6.09
C LYS A 696 -37.85 -6.23 5.90
N MET A 697 -37.01 -5.19 6.02
CA MET A 697 -35.55 -5.31 5.97
C MET A 697 -35.00 -6.19 7.09
N PHE A 698 -33.77 -6.69 6.96
CA PHE A 698 -33.14 -7.51 7.99
C PHE A 698 -32.64 -6.60 9.12
N GLU A 699 -32.79 -7.05 10.37
CA GLU A 699 -32.37 -6.23 11.53
C GLU A 699 -30.92 -6.53 11.96
N SER A 700 -30.40 -7.68 11.54
CA SER A 700 -29.02 -8.10 11.77
C SER A 700 -28.64 -9.31 10.92
N LYS A 701 -27.35 -9.63 10.86
CA LYS A 701 -26.84 -10.92 10.36
C LYS A 701 -27.49 -12.14 11.05
N GLN A 702 -27.90 -12.00 12.31
CA GLN A 702 -28.55 -13.07 13.06
C GLN A 702 -29.99 -13.30 12.56
N ASP A 703 -30.73 -12.22 12.28
CA ASP A 703 -32.06 -12.27 11.63
C ASP A 703 -31.97 -12.91 10.23
N LEU A 704 -30.98 -12.51 9.41
CA LEU A 704 -30.75 -13.13 8.10
C LEU A 704 -30.41 -14.63 8.19
N SER A 705 -29.60 -15.02 9.18
CA SER A 705 -29.24 -16.44 9.37
C SER A 705 -30.44 -17.27 9.80
N GLN A 706 -31.27 -16.73 10.69
CA GLN A 706 -32.51 -17.38 11.13
C GLN A 706 -33.51 -17.49 9.98
N PHE A 707 -33.62 -16.46 9.14
CA PHE A 707 -34.46 -16.47 7.95
C PHE A 707 -34.06 -17.59 6.97
N ILE A 708 -32.76 -17.74 6.68
CA ILE A 708 -32.25 -18.85 5.83
C ILE A 708 -32.56 -20.20 6.47
N GLU A 709 -32.38 -20.32 7.79
CA GLU A 709 -32.68 -21.55 8.51
C GLU A 709 -34.17 -21.93 8.38
N THR A 710 -35.07 -20.97 8.57
CA THR A 710 -36.53 -21.18 8.50
C THR A 710 -37.03 -21.48 7.09
N HIS A 711 -36.52 -20.78 6.06
CA HIS A 711 -37.12 -20.86 4.73
C HIS A 711 -36.42 -21.80 3.75
N LEU A 712 -35.14 -22.12 3.98
CA LEU A 712 -34.35 -22.98 3.09
C LEU A 712 -33.94 -24.31 3.75
N LEU A 713 -33.65 -24.30 5.06
CA LEU A 713 -33.01 -25.43 5.75
C LEU A 713 -33.88 -26.08 6.81
N GLU A 714 -35.20 -25.78 6.83
CA GLU A 714 -36.14 -26.22 7.87
C GLU A 714 -36.02 -27.71 8.17
N GLN A 715 -36.02 -28.52 7.10
CA GLN A 715 -35.97 -29.98 7.08
C GLN A 715 -34.68 -30.62 7.63
N ILE A 716 -33.62 -29.86 7.90
CA ILE A 716 -32.36 -30.42 8.41
C ILE A 716 -32.41 -30.50 9.94
N GLU A 717 -32.49 -31.69 10.52
CA GLU A 717 -32.52 -31.82 11.99
C GLU A 717 -31.15 -31.58 12.65
N ASP A 718 -30.06 -31.86 11.93
CA ASP A 718 -28.69 -31.71 12.43
C ASP A 718 -28.28 -30.23 12.51
N LYS A 719 -28.20 -29.71 13.73
CA LYS A 719 -27.86 -28.30 14.03
C LYS A 719 -26.47 -27.89 13.56
N GLU A 720 -25.50 -28.81 13.54
CA GLU A 720 -24.15 -28.49 13.06
C GLU A 720 -24.13 -28.46 11.52
N LEU A 721 -24.82 -29.41 10.88
CA LEU A 721 -25.00 -29.39 9.42
C LEU A 721 -25.71 -28.12 8.93
N LYS A 722 -26.77 -27.69 9.63
CA LYS A 722 -27.47 -26.42 9.38
C LYS A 722 -26.51 -25.23 9.35
N LYS A 723 -25.63 -25.10 10.35
CA LYS A 723 -24.65 -24.00 10.42
C LYS A 723 -23.72 -23.97 9.21
N TYR A 724 -23.27 -25.13 8.73
CA TYR A 724 -22.40 -25.20 7.54
C TYR A 724 -23.13 -24.75 6.27
N TYR A 725 -24.40 -25.14 6.10
CA TYR A 725 -25.22 -24.72 4.97
C TYR A 725 -25.61 -23.23 5.03
N ILE A 726 -25.94 -22.70 6.21
CA ILE A 726 -26.17 -21.26 6.41
C ILE A 726 -24.92 -20.47 6.01
N ALA A 727 -23.75 -20.90 6.47
CA ALA A 727 -22.50 -20.27 6.06
C ALA A 727 -22.32 -20.32 4.53
N LEU A 728 -22.57 -21.48 3.91
CA LEU A 728 -22.45 -21.62 2.47
C LEU A 728 -23.36 -20.61 1.73
N VAL A 729 -24.64 -20.50 2.12
CA VAL A 729 -25.60 -19.57 1.49
C VAL A 729 -25.20 -18.11 1.70
N LEU A 730 -24.84 -17.74 2.92
CA LEU A 730 -24.40 -16.39 3.28
C LEU A 730 -23.18 -15.95 2.46
N TYR A 731 -22.26 -16.86 2.15
CA TYR A 731 -21.00 -16.49 1.53
C TYR A 731 -20.90 -16.78 0.03
N SER A 732 -21.88 -17.45 -0.58
CA SER A 732 -21.71 -17.92 -1.96
C SER A 732 -21.86 -16.82 -3.02
N PHE A 733 -22.68 -15.78 -2.83
CA PHE A 733 -23.04 -14.87 -3.95
C PHE A 733 -23.33 -13.41 -3.56
N HIS A 734 -22.35 -12.73 -2.95
CA HIS A 734 -22.38 -11.28 -2.67
C HIS A 734 -22.27 -10.39 -3.93
N GLN A 735 -22.48 -9.07 -3.80
CA GLN A 735 -22.31 -8.12 -4.89
C GLN A 735 -20.84 -8.10 -5.37
N GLY A 736 -20.60 -8.47 -6.63
CA GLY A 736 -19.25 -8.75 -7.16
C GLY A 736 -18.80 -10.22 -7.08
N GLY A 737 -19.72 -11.13 -6.74
CA GLY A 737 -19.54 -12.57 -6.82
C GLY A 737 -19.65 -13.14 -8.24
N PHE A 738 -19.56 -14.46 -8.36
CA PHE A 738 -19.57 -15.18 -9.65
C PHE A 738 -20.74 -14.80 -10.59
N PRO A 739 -22.02 -14.73 -10.14
CA PRO A 739 -23.18 -14.42 -10.98
C PRO A 739 -23.05 -13.06 -11.66
N HIS A 740 -22.61 -12.06 -10.89
CA HIS A 740 -22.37 -10.70 -11.36
C HIS A 740 -21.16 -10.58 -12.28
N THR A 741 -20.22 -11.52 -12.18
CA THR A 741 -18.96 -11.48 -12.93
C THR A 741 -19.16 -12.03 -14.34
N PHE A 742 -19.82 -13.18 -14.47
CA PHE A 742 -20.12 -13.74 -15.77
C PHE A 742 -21.13 -12.88 -16.54
N SER A 743 -22.14 -12.34 -15.85
CA SER A 743 -23.09 -11.43 -16.49
C SER A 743 -22.44 -10.17 -17.03
N LYS A 744 -21.55 -9.55 -16.25
CA LYS A 744 -20.78 -8.38 -16.68
C LYS A 744 -19.85 -8.68 -17.86
N LEU A 745 -19.15 -9.81 -17.84
CA LEU A 745 -18.27 -10.21 -18.94
C LEU A 745 -19.06 -10.43 -20.24
N SER A 746 -20.17 -11.14 -20.15
CA SER A 746 -21.07 -11.39 -21.29
C SER A 746 -21.59 -10.06 -21.87
N MET A 747 -22.05 -9.14 -21.02
CA MET A 747 -22.51 -7.81 -21.41
C MET A 747 -21.42 -7.00 -22.15
N GLN A 748 -20.18 -7.03 -21.66
CA GLN A 748 -19.06 -6.33 -22.28
C GLN A 748 -18.76 -6.87 -23.68
N LEU A 749 -18.69 -8.19 -23.83
CA LEU A 749 -18.39 -8.84 -25.11
C LEU A 749 -19.50 -8.63 -26.14
N MET A 750 -20.77 -8.67 -25.72
CA MET A 750 -21.90 -8.34 -26.60
C MET A 750 -21.80 -6.88 -27.08
N ASN A 751 -21.50 -5.94 -26.18
CA ASN A 751 -21.33 -4.52 -26.53
C ASN A 751 -20.15 -4.28 -27.48
N GLU A 752 -19.04 -4.98 -27.29
CA GLU A 752 -17.89 -4.92 -28.21
C GLU A 752 -18.23 -5.49 -29.59
N CYS A 753 -19.02 -6.57 -29.64
CA CYS A 753 -19.50 -7.14 -30.90
C CYS A 753 -20.35 -6.15 -31.70
N TYR A 754 -21.28 -5.44 -31.04
CA TYR A 754 -22.05 -4.37 -31.69
C TYR A 754 -21.18 -3.22 -32.19
N GLN A 755 -20.20 -2.78 -31.37
CA GLN A 755 -19.27 -1.71 -31.77
C GLN A 755 -18.45 -2.10 -33.01
N GLN A 756 -17.97 -3.34 -33.08
CA GLN A 756 -17.20 -3.85 -34.22
C GLN A 756 -18.01 -3.91 -35.52
N HIS A 757 -19.33 -4.10 -35.42
CA HIS A 757 -20.25 -4.12 -36.56
C HIS A 757 -20.92 -2.76 -36.80
N ASN A 758 -20.35 -1.67 -36.25
CA ASN A 758 -20.84 -0.29 -36.38
C ASN A 758 -22.32 -0.12 -36.03
N GLN A 759 -22.81 -0.88 -35.05
CA GLN A 759 -24.17 -0.72 -34.54
C GLN A 759 -24.17 0.35 -33.44
N ASN A 760 -25.01 1.38 -33.58
CA ASN A 760 -25.16 2.46 -32.60
C ASN A 760 -25.99 2.01 -31.39
N ALA A 761 -25.52 1.00 -30.67
CA ALA A 761 -26.28 0.40 -29.59
C ALA A 761 -25.44 -0.21 -28.45
N ILE A 762 -25.98 -0.14 -27.23
CA ILE A 762 -25.45 -0.79 -26.03
C ILE A 762 -26.53 -1.63 -25.35
N ILE A 763 -26.21 -2.89 -25.05
CA ILE A 763 -26.97 -3.75 -24.14
C ILE A 763 -26.78 -3.26 -22.69
N GLY A 764 -27.91 -3.11 -21.99
CA GLY A 764 -28.01 -2.72 -20.58
C GLY A 764 -27.67 -3.84 -19.60
N GLN A 765 -27.87 -3.57 -18.30
CA GLN A 765 -27.72 -4.58 -17.25
C GLN A 765 -28.76 -5.70 -17.44
N PRO A 766 -28.41 -6.97 -17.16
CA PRO A 766 -29.38 -8.06 -17.26
C PRO A 766 -30.38 -8.05 -16.11
N ASP A 767 -31.59 -8.51 -16.39
CA ASP A 767 -32.53 -8.98 -15.39
C ASP A 767 -31.96 -10.28 -14.79
N MET A 768 -31.49 -10.20 -13.55
CA MET A 768 -30.92 -11.33 -12.84
C MET A 768 -31.98 -11.99 -11.96
N ARG A 769 -31.91 -13.32 -11.83
CA ARG A 769 -32.68 -14.12 -10.88
C ARG A 769 -31.79 -15.21 -10.29
N ILE A 770 -31.71 -15.28 -8.97
CA ILE A 770 -30.94 -16.31 -8.25
C ILE A 770 -31.88 -17.03 -7.29
N ASN A 771 -32.01 -18.34 -7.45
CA ASN A 771 -32.89 -19.17 -6.63
C ASN A 771 -32.09 -20.20 -5.85
N PHE A 772 -32.29 -20.20 -4.53
CA PHE A 772 -31.78 -21.22 -3.63
C PHE A 772 -32.90 -22.21 -3.33
N SER A 773 -32.67 -23.49 -3.57
CA SER A 773 -33.62 -24.55 -3.23
C SER A 773 -32.93 -25.69 -2.52
N TRP A 774 -33.70 -26.42 -1.72
CA TRP A 774 -33.24 -27.70 -1.21
C TRP A 774 -33.66 -28.82 -2.15
N SER A 775 -32.73 -29.70 -2.49
CA SER A 775 -33.00 -30.91 -3.27
C SER A 775 -33.06 -32.11 -2.34
N GLU A 776 -34.24 -32.72 -2.24
CA GLU A 776 -34.44 -33.95 -1.46
C GLU A 776 -33.65 -35.13 -2.06
N ASP A 777 -33.69 -35.27 -3.39
CA ASP A 777 -32.94 -36.31 -4.13
C ASP A 777 -31.42 -36.12 -4.04
N GLY A 778 -30.97 -34.86 -4.11
CA GLY A 778 -29.56 -34.49 -4.05
C GLY A 778 -29.01 -34.36 -2.63
N LYS A 779 -29.85 -34.45 -1.59
CA LYS A 779 -29.53 -34.22 -0.16
C LYS A 779 -28.66 -32.98 0.06
N GLY A 780 -29.01 -31.86 -0.56
CA GLY A 780 -28.20 -30.64 -0.51
C GLY A 780 -28.87 -29.43 -1.14
N ILE A 781 -28.15 -28.31 -1.17
CA ILE A 781 -28.64 -27.06 -1.74
C ILE A 781 -28.40 -27.04 -3.24
N GLN A 782 -29.41 -26.66 -4.01
CA GLN A 782 -29.29 -26.25 -5.40
C GLN A 782 -29.31 -24.72 -5.49
N ILE A 783 -28.43 -24.18 -6.33
CA ILE A 783 -28.43 -22.77 -6.69
C ILE A 783 -28.63 -22.68 -8.18
N GLU A 784 -29.71 -22.00 -8.57
CA GLU A 784 -30.04 -21.68 -9.95
C GLU A 784 -29.84 -20.19 -10.19
N GLU A 785 -29.16 -19.85 -11.28
CA GLU A 785 -28.92 -18.49 -11.75
C GLU A 785 -29.46 -18.34 -13.16
N ILE A 786 -30.21 -17.26 -13.40
CA ILE A 786 -30.71 -16.88 -14.73
C ILE A 786 -30.42 -15.39 -14.93
N ASN A 787 -29.70 -15.04 -16.00
CA ASN A 787 -29.48 -13.65 -16.43
C ASN A 787 -30.13 -13.45 -17.78
N THR A 788 -30.96 -12.42 -17.91
CA THR A 788 -31.71 -12.13 -19.15
C THR A 788 -31.41 -10.72 -19.64
N TYR A 789 -30.86 -10.58 -20.84
CA TYR A 789 -30.51 -9.28 -21.42
C TYR A 789 -31.63 -8.82 -22.35
N LYS A 790 -32.34 -7.75 -21.97
CA LYS A 790 -33.54 -7.27 -22.66
C LYS A 790 -33.46 -5.83 -23.17
N GLU A 791 -32.61 -5.00 -22.56
CA GLU A 791 -32.53 -3.57 -22.86
C GLU A 791 -31.41 -3.23 -23.84
N LYS A 792 -31.71 -2.37 -24.83
CA LYS A 792 -30.73 -1.78 -25.75
C LYS A 792 -30.92 -0.26 -25.81
N LYS A 793 -29.82 0.49 -25.69
CA LYS A 793 -29.82 1.96 -25.71
C LYS A 793 -29.08 2.47 -26.95
N SER A 794 -29.69 3.40 -27.68
CA SER A 794 -29.09 4.07 -28.86
C SER A 794 -28.19 5.24 -28.45
N PHE A 795 -27.19 5.56 -29.27
CA PHE A 795 -26.23 6.66 -29.02
C PHE A 795 -26.64 8.02 -29.61
N ASP A 796 -27.61 8.08 -30.53
CA ASP A 796 -27.77 9.24 -31.43
C ASP A 796 -28.85 10.27 -31.06
N THR A 797 -29.60 10.10 -29.98
CA THR A 797 -30.64 11.08 -29.60
C THR A 797 -30.37 11.69 -28.23
N SER A 798 -30.52 13.02 -28.14
CA SER A 798 -30.46 13.80 -26.91
C SER A 798 -31.51 13.40 -25.87
N ASP A 799 -32.46 12.55 -26.26
CA ASP A 799 -33.37 11.84 -25.38
C ASP A 799 -32.93 10.38 -25.28
N ASN A 800 -32.74 9.90 -24.04
CA ASN A 800 -32.45 8.51 -23.69
C ASN A 800 -33.63 7.58 -24.05
N GLU A 801 -34.01 7.47 -25.32
CA GLU A 801 -35.04 6.51 -25.75
C GLU A 801 -34.50 5.08 -25.57
N VAL A 802 -35.12 4.35 -24.63
CA VAL A 802 -34.88 2.93 -24.39
C VAL A 802 -35.70 2.15 -25.39
N VAL A 803 -35.05 1.48 -26.34
CA VAL A 803 -35.73 0.61 -27.29
C VAL A 803 -35.82 -0.79 -26.68
N LEU A 804 -37.04 -1.19 -26.29
CA LEU A 804 -37.37 -2.57 -25.92
C LEU A 804 -37.63 -3.40 -27.19
N VAL A 805 -37.25 -4.68 -27.18
CA VAL A 805 -37.27 -5.53 -28.38
C VAL A 805 -38.68 -6.05 -28.67
N GLU A 806 -39.17 -5.82 -29.90
CA GLU A 806 -40.44 -6.40 -30.39
C GLU A 806 -40.31 -7.82 -30.97
N LYS A 807 -39.09 -8.38 -31.07
CA LYS A 807 -38.83 -9.76 -31.54
C LYS A 807 -38.03 -10.59 -30.53
N GLY A 808 -38.76 -11.39 -29.74
CA GLY A 808 -38.23 -12.32 -28.74
C GLY A 808 -37.93 -11.62 -27.41
N ASP A 809 -38.49 -12.13 -26.31
CA ASP A 809 -38.52 -11.48 -24.98
C ASP A 809 -37.14 -11.07 -24.40
N TYR A 810 -36.02 -11.46 -25.04
CA TYR A 810 -34.63 -11.17 -24.68
C TYR A 810 -33.67 -11.40 -25.87
N TYR A 811 -32.52 -10.71 -25.88
CA TYR A 811 -31.42 -10.88 -26.85
C TYR A 811 -30.57 -12.12 -26.54
N CYS A 812 -30.28 -12.28 -25.25
CA CYS A 812 -29.49 -13.37 -24.72
C CYS A 812 -30.00 -13.72 -23.32
N GLN A 813 -29.99 -15.00 -22.99
CA GLN A 813 -30.23 -15.50 -21.65
C GLN A 813 -29.18 -16.55 -21.32
N THR A 814 -28.63 -16.46 -20.12
CA THR A 814 -27.70 -17.45 -19.59
C THR A 814 -28.30 -18.07 -18.35
N SER A 815 -28.30 -19.39 -18.24
CA SER A 815 -28.77 -20.09 -17.05
C SER A 815 -27.77 -21.13 -16.57
N SER A 816 -27.66 -21.30 -15.25
CA SER A 816 -26.89 -22.38 -14.64
C SER A 816 -27.54 -22.89 -13.37
N CYS A 817 -27.36 -24.17 -13.10
CA CYS A 817 -27.75 -24.80 -11.84
C CYS A 817 -26.58 -25.61 -11.30
N ILE A 818 -26.21 -25.35 -10.05
CA ILE A 818 -25.19 -26.10 -9.31
C ILE A 818 -25.79 -26.73 -8.07
N SER A 819 -25.25 -27.88 -7.66
CA SER A 819 -25.65 -28.58 -6.44
C SER A 819 -24.47 -28.73 -5.49
N LEU A 820 -24.73 -28.49 -4.20
CA LEU A 820 -23.78 -28.52 -3.10
C LEU A 820 -24.34 -29.42 -1.98
N ASN A 821 -23.65 -30.53 -1.70
CA ASN A 821 -24.06 -31.54 -0.73
C ASN A 821 -22.94 -31.78 0.31
N LEU A 822 -23.29 -31.68 1.60
CA LEU A 822 -22.44 -32.02 2.72
C LEU A 822 -22.81 -33.39 3.29
N SER A 823 -21.85 -34.32 3.25
CA SER A 823 -22.00 -35.69 3.77
C SER A 823 -21.13 -35.90 5.02
N LYS A 824 -21.67 -36.57 6.04
CA LYS A 824 -20.96 -36.83 7.30
C LYS A 824 -19.84 -37.87 7.11
N VAL A 825 -18.67 -37.64 7.71
CA VAL A 825 -17.52 -38.57 7.69
C VAL A 825 -17.23 -39.15 9.08
N LYS A 826 -16.47 -40.25 9.15
CA LYS A 826 -16.26 -41.11 10.34
C LYS A 826 -15.74 -40.41 11.62
N ASN A 827 -15.29 -39.15 11.54
CA ASN A 827 -14.76 -38.37 12.67
C ASN A 827 -15.62 -37.16 13.07
N ASN A 828 -16.95 -37.23 12.92
CA ASN A 828 -17.88 -36.10 13.18
C ASN A 828 -17.62 -34.83 12.34
N GLY A 829 -16.94 -34.95 11.20
CA GLY A 829 -16.79 -33.88 10.21
C GLY A 829 -17.76 -34.04 9.03
N TYR A 830 -17.76 -33.05 8.12
CA TYR A 830 -18.54 -33.10 6.87
C TYR A 830 -17.62 -32.92 5.66
N LYS A 831 -17.95 -33.61 4.57
CA LYS A 831 -17.28 -33.50 3.27
C LYS A 831 -18.23 -32.87 2.24
N LEU A 832 -17.78 -31.81 1.59
CA LEU A 832 -18.53 -31.13 0.53
C LEU A 832 -18.33 -31.83 -0.82
N ALA A 833 -19.45 -32.23 -1.44
CA ALA A 833 -19.58 -32.59 -2.83
C ALA A 833 -20.24 -31.43 -3.59
N ALA A 834 -19.73 -31.14 -4.79
CA ALA A 834 -20.15 -30.01 -5.60
C ALA A 834 -20.27 -30.45 -7.06
N SER A 835 -21.33 -30.07 -7.76
CA SER A 835 -21.59 -30.50 -9.15
C SER A 835 -22.36 -29.45 -9.95
N ILE A 836 -22.12 -29.38 -11.26
CA ILE A 836 -22.95 -28.61 -12.20
C ILE A 836 -24.08 -29.53 -12.66
N GLN A 837 -25.33 -29.11 -12.42
CA GLN A 837 -26.53 -29.84 -12.83
C GLN A 837 -26.95 -29.45 -14.25
N SER A 838 -26.87 -28.16 -14.57
CA SER A 838 -27.12 -27.63 -15.92
C SER A 838 -26.38 -26.31 -16.14
N ALA A 839 -26.07 -26.00 -17.40
CA ALA A 839 -25.54 -24.70 -17.84
C ALA A 839 -25.94 -24.50 -19.30
N ASN A 840 -26.69 -23.44 -19.60
CA ASN A 840 -27.26 -23.17 -20.91
C ASN A 840 -27.08 -21.69 -21.29
N ILE A 841 -26.94 -21.44 -22.59
CA ILE A 841 -26.97 -20.10 -23.18
C ILE A 841 -27.98 -20.14 -24.32
N ASN A 842 -28.95 -19.23 -24.29
CA ASN A 842 -29.90 -19.02 -25.37
C ASN A 842 -29.70 -17.62 -25.94
N CYS A 843 -29.28 -17.53 -27.20
CA CYS A 843 -29.07 -16.26 -27.90
C CYS A 843 -30.01 -16.19 -29.10
N THR A 844 -30.94 -15.24 -29.07
CA THR A 844 -31.95 -15.05 -30.11
C THR A 844 -31.43 -14.15 -31.24
N GLU A 845 -30.44 -13.31 -30.96
CA GLU A 845 -29.87 -12.39 -31.95
C GLU A 845 -28.74 -13.03 -32.76
N GLU A 846 -28.95 -13.14 -34.08
CA GLU A 846 -28.01 -13.77 -35.02
C GLU A 846 -26.62 -13.14 -34.98
N LEU A 847 -26.52 -11.81 -34.83
CA LEU A 847 -25.25 -11.10 -34.77
C LEU A 847 -24.36 -11.57 -33.61
N LEU A 848 -24.99 -11.98 -32.50
CA LEU A 848 -24.29 -12.38 -31.28
C LEU A 848 -23.99 -13.89 -31.25
N LYS A 849 -24.67 -14.72 -32.05
CA LYS A 849 -24.44 -16.16 -32.08
C LYS A 849 -22.98 -16.56 -32.31
N PRO A 850 -22.18 -15.90 -33.18
CA PRO A 850 -20.77 -16.22 -33.35
C PRO A 850 -19.94 -16.01 -32.08
N VAL A 851 -20.31 -15.06 -31.20
CA VAL A 851 -19.65 -14.80 -29.91
C VAL A 851 -19.82 -15.99 -28.96
N PHE A 852 -20.98 -16.64 -29.01
CA PHE A 852 -21.34 -17.73 -28.10
C PHE A 852 -21.08 -19.14 -28.66
N PHE A 853 -21.05 -19.32 -29.98
CA PHE A 853 -21.15 -20.67 -30.58
C PHE A 853 -20.11 -21.02 -31.67
N LEU A 854 -19.32 -20.09 -32.24
CA LEU A 854 -18.37 -20.39 -33.33
C LEU A 854 -16.89 -20.37 -32.89
N LYS A 855 -16.16 -21.46 -33.23
CA LYS A 855 -14.71 -21.79 -33.04
C LYS A 855 -14.28 -22.46 -31.72
N LYS A 856 -13.10 -23.11 -31.79
CA LYS A 856 -12.39 -24.03 -30.85
C LYS A 856 -12.33 -23.64 -29.35
N SER A 857 -12.87 -22.49 -28.94
CA SER A 857 -13.07 -22.07 -27.55
C SER A 857 -14.14 -20.97 -27.50
N ASN A 858 -15.41 -21.31 -27.31
CA ASN A 858 -16.52 -20.35 -27.31
C ASN A 858 -16.90 -19.87 -25.89
N LEU A 859 -17.67 -18.78 -25.78
CA LEU A 859 -18.04 -18.19 -24.47
C LEU A 859 -18.85 -19.16 -23.57
N SER A 860 -19.51 -20.17 -24.17
CA SER A 860 -20.16 -21.26 -23.45
C SER A 860 -19.15 -22.17 -22.73
N GLU A 861 -18.05 -22.53 -23.40
CA GLU A 861 -16.96 -23.28 -22.77
C GLU A 861 -16.28 -22.48 -21.66
N ALA A 862 -16.10 -21.17 -21.86
CA ALA A 862 -15.60 -20.26 -20.83
C ALA A 862 -16.51 -20.21 -19.60
N PHE A 863 -17.83 -20.16 -19.79
CA PHE A 863 -18.83 -20.20 -18.72
C PHE A 863 -18.77 -21.50 -17.91
N ILE A 864 -18.70 -22.64 -18.58
CA ILE A 864 -18.61 -23.96 -17.94
C ILE A 864 -17.28 -24.08 -17.18
N HIS A 865 -16.17 -23.63 -17.76
CA HIS A 865 -14.88 -23.65 -17.09
C HIS A 865 -14.85 -22.77 -15.83
N LEU A 866 -15.51 -21.60 -15.89
CA LEU A 866 -15.67 -20.71 -14.75
C LEU A 866 -16.41 -21.36 -13.57
N LEU A 867 -17.53 -22.05 -13.88
CA LEU A 867 -18.30 -22.81 -12.91
C LEU A 867 -17.46 -23.93 -12.26
N GLN A 868 -16.68 -24.67 -13.04
CA GLN A 868 -15.82 -25.75 -12.54
C GLN A 868 -14.75 -25.26 -11.55
N LEU A 869 -14.09 -24.15 -11.88
CA LEU A 869 -13.05 -23.54 -11.04
C LEU A 869 -13.62 -23.04 -9.71
N PHE A 870 -14.86 -22.56 -9.72
CA PHE A 870 -15.56 -22.14 -8.51
C PHE A 870 -15.89 -23.30 -7.57
N LEU A 871 -16.44 -24.40 -8.09
CA LEU A 871 -16.71 -25.57 -7.28
C LEU A 871 -15.42 -26.12 -6.63
N ALA A 872 -14.29 -26.04 -7.34
CA ALA A 872 -12.98 -26.38 -6.80
C ALA A 872 -12.54 -25.43 -5.66
N ALA A 873 -12.80 -24.13 -5.79
CA ALA A 873 -12.47 -23.14 -4.76
C ALA A 873 -13.32 -23.29 -3.49
N ILE A 874 -14.65 -23.45 -3.62
CA ILE A 874 -15.54 -23.69 -2.48
C ILE A 874 -15.09 -24.95 -1.74
N LYS A 875 -14.83 -26.03 -2.47
CA LYS A 875 -14.37 -27.30 -1.89
C LYS A 875 -13.04 -27.14 -1.14
N ARG A 876 -12.05 -26.45 -1.73
CA ARG A 876 -10.74 -26.17 -1.08
C ARG A 876 -10.88 -25.32 0.19
N TYR A 877 -11.80 -24.38 0.21
CA TYR A 877 -12.07 -23.55 1.38
C TYR A 877 -12.68 -24.38 2.52
N PHE A 878 -13.67 -25.22 2.22
CA PHE A 878 -14.30 -26.12 3.19
C PHE A 878 -13.33 -27.19 3.72
N ASP A 879 -12.52 -27.80 2.85
CA ASP A 879 -11.54 -28.82 3.25
C ASP A 879 -10.48 -28.26 4.23
N LYS A 880 -10.13 -26.96 4.15
CA LYS A 880 -9.19 -26.29 5.08
C LYS A 880 -9.75 -26.08 6.49
N LEU A 881 -11.07 -26.03 6.66
CA LEU A 881 -11.72 -25.81 7.96
C LEU A 881 -11.78 -27.08 8.82
N VAL A 882 -11.56 -28.27 8.23
CA VAL A 882 -11.72 -29.56 8.91
C VAL A 882 -10.41 -30.14 9.49
N LYS A 883 -9.22 -29.97 8.85
CA LYS A 883 -7.85 -30.50 9.20
C LYS A 883 -7.76 -32.03 9.50
N PHE A 884 -6.73 -32.83 9.14
CA PHE A 884 -5.27 -32.70 9.31
C PHE A 884 -4.50 -33.60 8.30
N ASP A 885 -5.03 -33.87 7.10
CA ASP A 885 -4.36 -34.74 6.11
C ASP A 885 -4.22 -34.05 4.74
N PRO A 886 -3.10 -34.23 4.01
CA PRO A 886 -2.83 -33.53 2.76
C PRO A 886 -3.33 -34.36 1.57
N VAL A 887 -4.51 -34.10 1.02
CA VAL A 887 -5.06 -34.98 -0.02
C VAL A 887 -6.06 -34.20 -0.92
N LEU A 888 -6.10 -34.23 -2.25
CA LEU A 888 -5.34 -34.83 -3.36
C LEU A 888 -5.84 -34.22 -4.70
N ASN A 889 -4.97 -34.31 -5.72
CA ASN A 889 -5.19 -34.59 -7.15
C ASN A 889 -6.51 -34.15 -7.85
N GLU A 890 -6.37 -33.24 -8.83
CA GLU A 890 -7.41 -32.65 -9.69
C GLU A 890 -8.08 -33.63 -10.69
N ARG A 891 -7.83 -34.93 -10.61
CA ARG A 891 -8.37 -35.99 -11.51
C ARG A 891 -9.90 -36.05 -11.64
N TRP A 892 -10.68 -35.41 -10.76
CA TRP A 892 -12.14 -35.37 -10.90
C TRP A 892 -12.62 -34.33 -11.93
N LEU A 893 -11.84 -33.28 -12.20
CA LEU A 893 -12.14 -32.27 -13.23
C LEU A 893 -12.22 -32.89 -14.64
N SER A 894 -11.41 -33.92 -14.93
CA SER A 894 -11.38 -34.55 -16.26
C SER A 894 -12.62 -35.39 -16.58
N LYS A 895 -13.32 -35.94 -15.57
CA LYS A 895 -14.58 -36.69 -15.78
C LYS A 895 -15.78 -35.80 -16.10
N ALA A 896 -15.79 -34.55 -15.65
CA ALA A 896 -16.84 -33.59 -15.94
C ALA A 896 -16.81 -33.10 -17.40
N ASN A 897 -15.61 -32.96 -17.98
CA ASN A 897 -15.44 -32.57 -19.38
C ASN A 897 -16.01 -33.61 -20.35
N SER A 898 -15.86 -34.92 -20.09
CA SER A 898 -16.34 -35.96 -21.02
C SER A 898 -17.87 -36.08 -21.13
N ALA A 899 -18.62 -35.75 -20.07
CA ALA A 899 -20.08 -35.92 -20.06
C ALA A 899 -20.86 -34.75 -20.70
N PHE A 900 -20.30 -33.54 -20.66
CA PHE A 900 -20.96 -32.33 -21.18
C PHE A 900 -20.83 -32.22 -22.71
N PHE A 901 -19.66 -32.53 -23.28
CA PHE A 901 -19.47 -32.49 -24.73
C PHE A 901 -20.23 -33.60 -25.47
N GLN A 902 -20.50 -34.74 -24.82
CA GLN A 902 -21.36 -35.81 -25.37
C GLN A 902 -22.86 -35.46 -25.43
N LYS A 903 -23.34 -34.47 -24.65
CA LYS A 903 -24.73 -33.99 -24.74
C LYS A 903 -24.92 -32.86 -25.74
N SER A 904 -23.86 -32.13 -26.12
CA SER A 904 -23.93 -31.06 -27.12
C SER A 904 -24.11 -31.55 -28.56
N THR A 905 -23.87 -32.84 -28.83
CA THR A 905 -24.02 -33.45 -30.16
C THR A 905 -25.46 -33.52 -30.68
N ALA A 906 -26.45 -33.08 -29.92
CA ALA A 906 -27.82 -32.91 -30.42
C ALA A 906 -27.95 -31.77 -31.46
N THR A 907 -26.92 -30.94 -31.66
CA THR A 907 -26.85 -29.97 -32.78
C THR A 907 -26.30 -30.57 -34.08
N ALA A 908 -25.71 -31.77 -34.05
CA ALA A 908 -25.16 -32.45 -35.23
C ALA A 908 -26.26 -32.99 -36.19
N GLU A 909 -27.53 -33.04 -35.78
CA GLU A 909 -28.64 -33.38 -36.68
C GLU A 909 -29.08 -32.19 -37.55
N SER A 910 -28.76 -30.95 -37.17
CA SER A 910 -29.02 -29.78 -38.03
C SER A 910 -27.94 -29.60 -39.10
N GLU A 911 -26.66 -29.83 -38.77
CA GLU A 911 -25.55 -29.76 -39.72
C GLU A 911 -25.58 -30.89 -40.77
N LYS A 912 -26.18 -32.04 -40.43
CA LYS A 912 -26.39 -33.13 -41.41
C LYS A 912 -27.45 -32.82 -42.47
N ARG A 913 -28.39 -31.91 -42.23
CA ARG A 913 -29.39 -31.50 -43.23
C ARG A 913 -28.87 -30.45 -44.20
N GLU A 914 -27.95 -29.57 -43.77
CA GLU A 914 -27.35 -28.56 -44.65
C GLU A 914 -26.21 -29.12 -45.51
N GLN A 915 -25.49 -30.15 -45.05
CA GLN A 915 -24.50 -30.84 -45.90
C GLN A 915 -25.12 -31.76 -46.96
N GLN A 916 -26.41 -32.09 -46.87
CA GLN A 916 -27.12 -32.89 -47.88
C GLN A 916 -27.59 -32.07 -49.11
N PHE A 917 -27.59 -30.73 -49.03
CA PHE A 917 -27.97 -29.86 -50.16
C PHE A 917 -26.77 -29.37 -51.00
N HIS A 918 -25.54 -29.62 -50.58
CA HIS A 918 -24.33 -29.16 -51.28
C HIS A 918 -23.44 -30.27 -51.86
N LEU A 919 -23.92 -31.52 -51.88
CA LEU A 919 -23.16 -32.69 -52.37
C LEU A 919 -23.89 -33.49 -53.47
N LEU A 920 -24.84 -32.86 -54.17
CA LEU A 920 -25.56 -33.46 -55.31
C LEU A 920 -25.20 -32.89 -56.68
N ASP A 921 -24.32 -31.89 -56.76
CA ASP A 921 -23.68 -31.51 -58.01
C ASP A 921 -22.18 -31.73 -57.87
N MET A 922 -21.58 -32.41 -58.86
CA MET A 922 -20.17 -32.79 -58.96
C MET A 922 -19.82 -34.17 -58.37
N ILE A 923 -20.17 -35.23 -59.11
CA ILE A 923 -19.24 -36.07 -59.90
C ILE A 923 -19.92 -37.43 -60.18
N SER A 924 -20.06 -37.75 -61.46
CA SER A 924 -20.19 -39.12 -61.98
C SER A 924 -18.92 -39.42 -62.80
N PRO A 925 -18.63 -40.67 -63.14
CA PRO A 925 -17.93 -41.63 -62.29
C PRO A 925 -16.63 -42.08 -62.99
N ASP A 926 -15.59 -42.49 -62.28
CA ASP A 926 -14.67 -43.51 -62.82
C ASP A 926 -13.68 -44.07 -61.80
N PHE A 927 -13.68 -45.41 -61.74
CA PHE A 927 -12.61 -46.35 -61.33
C PHE A 927 -12.27 -46.67 -59.85
N LEU A 928 -13.03 -47.62 -59.28
CA LEU A 928 -12.69 -49.06 -59.04
C LEU A 928 -11.46 -49.56 -58.21
N ILE A 929 -11.81 -50.22 -57.07
CA ILE A 929 -11.40 -51.53 -56.45
C ILE A 929 -10.01 -51.78 -55.76
N ILE A 930 -10.04 -52.28 -54.50
CA ILE A 930 -9.61 -53.64 -53.99
C ILE A 930 -9.15 -53.62 -52.51
N ASN A 931 -9.99 -54.23 -51.65
CA ASN A 931 -9.78 -55.23 -50.57
C ASN A 931 -8.48 -55.28 -49.70
N ASP A 932 -8.66 -55.35 -48.37
CA ASP A 932 -8.80 -56.59 -47.55
C ASP A 932 -8.01 -56.64 -46.22
N ARG A 933 -8.68 -57.23 -45.22
CA ARG A 933 -8.17 -58.00 -44.04
C ARG A 933 -7.44 -57.25 -42.90
N MET A 934 -7.47 -57.67 -41.64
CA MET A 934 -8.35 -58.42 -40.73
C MET A 934 -7.53 -58.59 -39.42
N ARG A 935 -8.15 -58.27 -38.28
CA ARG A 935 -8.17 -59.04 -37.01
C ARG A 935 -6.97 -59.12 -36.01
N VAL A 936 -7.33 -58.88 -34.72
CA VAL A 936 -7.11 -59.72 -33.50
C VAL A 936 -5.75 -59.56 -32.79
N ALA A 937 -5.55 -59.56 -31.46
CA ALA A 937 -6.38 -59.64 -30.25
C ALA A 937 -5.58 -59.20 -28.98
N SER A 938 -6.34 -59.05 -27.89
CA SER A 938 -6.06 -58.98 -26.45
C SER A 938 -4.80 -59.60 -25.84
N THR A 939 -4.28 -58.92 -24.81
CA THR A 939 -4.30 -59.35 -23.39
C THR A 939 -4.48 -58.16 -22.47
#